data_AF-A0A1T5IFN6-F1
#
_entry.id   AF-A0A1T5IFN6-F1
#
_cell.length_a   1.000
_cell.length_b   1.000
_cell.length_c   1.000
_cell.angle_alpha   90.00
_cell.angle_beta   90.00
_cell.angle_gamma   90.00
#
_symmetry.space_group_name_H-M   'P 1'
#
loop_
_entity.id
_entity.type
_entity.pdbx_description
1 polymer ?
#
loop_
_entity_poly.entity_id
_entity_poly.type
_entity_poly.pdbx_seq_one_letter_code
_entity_poly.pdbx_strand_id
1 'polypeptide(L)'
;MIKKLIIFPALLLSLACLAQNPVIRNQYTADPTARVFNGKVYLYPSHDIISPVAPERKWFCMEDYHVFSSEDLVNWRDHGVILSQENVPWGNPAGYSMWAPDCVYKDGKYYFAFPNAPKNGRGFGIGIATADSPEGPFTPEPEAIKGVFGIDPCILVDKDGSAYLYWQGMGICVAKMTDDLKAIEGRPTRLDADFPAGQKEGPFAFERNGHYYLTYPWVREKNGTETLAYAMSDNPMGPFEYKGVFMVESPTGCWTNHHSFVEYKGEWYLFYHHNDYSPNFDKNRSVRIDRVTFNEDGTINPVTPTLRGVGLVKAESMIQVDRYSDAFEASVEYHDTTNYFAGWYLTLAKEGSWSTFNDVDSGFYTPAEAVVRARSGQGGAFRIVVDGKTVAEVEVPAGSAWSEVKAPVSGDLSGVRNLRFELVRGALDIDWIRFAKFSRVNPPEGVSAENNIPGAIYPCVDSEGRATFTLMAPDAKEVAADICGVVYPMTKNAEGLWKVTTDPIVVGPHYYRLVVDGVRMNDPNVYTVYGSGSSFSLLEIPEPAEDAAYYKFNPSVPHGQVRECQYWSPSHNRMRRCYVYTPAGYEKSKKRYPYFILQHGMAENETGWHEQGKMANIMDNAIASGKAVPMVVVMDNGDCDYGMGAIPGEDMMSFGASFETVVLDELIPYVENTFRVYTDRKHRAIAGLSWGGHQAFEIGLAHTDLFSGIGAFSGAIFVFPGQDIKTLYNGVFADAAKFNKDVPVLFMSNGTEEGLGGAALDKMLDNAGIKYTRYISPGTAHEWLTWRRSLNEFIPLLFK
;
A
#
# COMPACT_ATOMS: atom_id res chain seq x y z
N MET A 1 22.29 0.65 -42.38
CA MET A 1 22.75 0.44 -40.99
C MET A 1 21.56 0.63 -40.07
N ILE A 2 20.86 -0.46 -39.75
CA ILE A 2 19.67 -0.47 -38.90
C ILE A 2 20.11 -1.02 -37.55
N LYS A 3 20.21 -0.16 -36.53
CA LYS A 3 20.43 -0.60 -35.14
C LYS A 3 19.08 -1.07 -34.59
N LYS A 4 18.93 -2.39 -34.43
CA LYS A 4 17.83 -3.01 -33.70
C LYS A 4 18.00 -2.67 -32.21
N LEU A 5 17.01 -1.97 -31.65
CA LEU A 5 16.85 -1.79 -30.22
C LEU A 5 16.31 -3.12 -29.66
N ILE A 6 17.10 -3.82 -28.85
CA ILE A 6 16.67 -5.01 -28.13
C ILE A 6 15.91 -4.52 -26.90
N ILE A 7 14.59 -4.75 -26.89
CA ILE A 7 13.76 -4.56 -25.71
C ILE A 7 14.02 -5.76 -24.80
N PHE A 8 14.65 -5.54 -23.65
CA PHE A 8 14.69 -6.52 -22.58
C PHE A 8 13.27 -6.67 -22.01
N PRO A 9 12.71 -7.89 -21.91
CA PRO A 9 11.52 -8.09 -21.11
C PRO A 9 11.93 -7.87 -19.65
N ALA A 10 11.29 -6.93 -18.97
CA ALA A 10 11.37 -6.81 -17.53
C ALA A 10 10.89 -8.14 -16.94
N LEU A 11 11.82 -8.92 -16.39
CA LEU A 11 11.52 -10.12 -15.63
C LEU A 11 10.80 -9.63 -14.36
N LEU A 12 9.47 -9.73 -14.35
CA LEU A 12 8.71 -9.70 -13.11
C LEU A 12 9.18 -10.92 -12.29
N LEU A 13 10.14 -10.70 -11.40
CA LEU A 13 10.38 -11.65 -10.31
C LEU A 13 9.08 -11.70 -9.51
N SER A 14 8.31 -12.77 -9.70
CA SER A 14 7.34 -13.20 -8.71
C SER A 14 8.13 -13.52 -7.44
N LEU A 15 8.21 -12.55 -6.53
CA LEU A 15 8.59 -12.82 -5.15
C LEU A 15 7.50 -13.75 -4.60
N ALA A 16 7.83 -15.04 -4.55
CA ALA A 16 7.08 -16.01 -3.78
C ALA A 16 7.09 -15.50 -2.34
N CYS A 17 6.00 -14.89 -1.87
CA CYS A 17 5.83 -14.74 -0.43
C CYS A 17 5.59 -16.13 0.10
N LEU A 18 6.44 -16.58 1.01
CA LEU A 18 6.38 -17.92 1.57
C LEU A 18 6.42 -17.75 3.10
N ALA A 19 5.36 -18.16 3.78
CA ALA A 19 5.27 -18.10 5.25
C ALA A 19 6.04 -19.26 5.90
N GLN A 20 6.95 -19.04 6.86
CA GLN A 20 7.61 -20.17 7.53
C GLN A 20 8.29 -19.87 8.86
N ASN A 21 8.32 -20.92 9.69
CA ASN A 21 9.54 -21.40 10.31
C ASN A 21 10.12 -22.60 9.49
N PRO A 22 11.44 -22.66 9.23
CA PRO A 22 12.42 -21.63 9.50
C PRO A 22 12.32 -20.42 8.53
N VAL A 23 12.65 -19.22 8.99
CA VAL A 23 12.41 -17.97 8.25
C VAL A 23 13.41 -17.69 7.14
N ILE A 24 14.64 -18.18 7.27
CA ILE A 24 15.68 -18.08 6.23
C ILE A 24 15.82 -19.44 5.55
N ARG A 25 15.70 -19.48 4.22
CA ARG A 25 15.42 -20.72 3.48
C ARG A 25 16.45 -21.09 2.43
N ASN A 26 17.54 -20.34 2.35
CA ASN A 26 18.59 -20.53 1.34
C ASN A 26 19.97 -20.82 1.96
N GLN A 27 20.09 -20.75 3.28
CA GLN A 27 21.32 -21.01 4.02
C GLN A 27 21.00 -21.38 5.48
N TYR A 28 21.97 -21.95 6.19
CA TYR A 28 21.85 -22.22 7.61
C TYR A 28 22.07 -20.94 8.40
N THR A 29 21.27 -20.75 9.45
CA THR A 29 21.27 -19.56 10.29
C THR A 29 21.09 -19.97 11.73
N ALA A 30 21.96 -19.48 12.60
CA ALA A 30 21.92 -19.81 14.01
C ALA A 30 22.00 -18.59 14.90
N ASP A 31 21.87 -18.81 16.20
CA ASP A 31 22.06 -17.80 17.26
C ASP A 31 21.44 -16.43 16.90
N PRO A 32 20.11 -16.39 16.65
CA PRO A 32 19.48 -15.22 16.07
C PRO A 32 19.37 -14.07 17.07
N THR A 33 19.91 -12.91 16.70
CA THR A 33 19.56 -11.64 17.33
C THR A 33 18.64 -10.83 16.42
N ALA A 34 17.41 -10.57 16.87
CA ALA A 34 16.47 -9.70 16.19
C ALA A 34 16.41 -8.31 16.85
N ARG A 35 16.41 -7.26 16.02
CA ARG A 35 16.32 -5.86 16.44
C ARG A 35 15.39 -5.07 15.52
N VAL A 36 14.75 -4.02 16.02
CA VAL A 36 13.94 -3.11 15.19
C VAL A 36 14.70 -1.83 14.92
N PHE A 37 14.99 -1.57 13.65
CA PHE A 37 15.63 -0.35 13.18
C PHE A 37 14.85 0.21 12.00
N ASN A 38 14.66 1.53 11.96
CA ASN A 38 14.01 2.23 10.85
C ASN A 38 12.66 1.63 10.43
N GLY A 39 11.88 1.15 11.41
CA GLY A 39 10.57 0.54 11.19
C GLY A 39 10.58 -0.89 10.61
N LYS A 40 11.74 -1.57 10.58
CA LYS A 40 11.91 -2.95 10.10
C LYS A 40 12.53 -3.83 11.17
N VAL A 41 12.26 -5.13 11.10
CA VAL A 41 13.04 -6.12 11.87
C VAL A 41 14.30 -6.45 11.10
N TYR A 42 15.44 -6.39 11.76
CA TYR A 42 16.73 -6.89 11.31
C TYR A 42 17.10 -8.12 12.13
N LEU A 43 17.54 -9.18 11.44
CA LEU A 43 17.97 -10.44 12.01
C LEU A 43 19.46 -10.62 11.75
N TYR A 44 20.23 -10.74 12.82
CA TYR A 44 21.67 -10.99 12.85
C TYR A 44 21.93 -12.40 13.40
N PRO A 45 22.00 -13.42 12.56
CA PRO A 45 22.37 -14.77 12.98
C PRO A 45 23.87 -15.03 12.81
N SER A 46 24.40 -16.04 13.51
CA SER A 46 25.59 -16.75 13.03
C SER A 46 25.30 -17.44 11.70
N HIS A 47 26.28 -17.47 10.79
CA HIS A 47 26.18 -18.25 9.56
C HIS A 47 26.82 -19.63 9.74
N ASP A 48 25.99 -20.64 10.01
CA ASP A 48 26.44 -22.03 10.10
C ASP A 48 26.84 -22.54 8.69
N ILE A 49 27.98 -23.22 8.59
CA ILE A 49 28.42 -23.91 7.39
C ILE A 49 28.83 -25.36 7.69
N ILE A 50 28.83 -26.21 6.67
CA ILE A 50 29.50 -27.51 6.79
C ILE A 50 31.01 -27.25 6.80
N SER A 51 31.69 -27.60 7.90
CA SER A 51 33.12 -27.31 8.03
C SER A 51 33.93 -27.82 6.83
N PRO A 52 34.77 -26.96 6.22
CA PRO A 52 35.67 -27.39 5.16
C PRO A 52 36.79 -28.31 5.70
N VAL A 53 37.00 -28.35 7.02
CA VAL A 53 38.09 -29.07 7.69
C VAL A 53 37.61 -30.44 8.20
N ALA A 54 38.25 -31.52 7.71
CA ALA A 54 37.78 -32.89 7.88
C ALA A 54 37.52 -33.37 9.34
N PRO A 55 38.36 -33.07 10.36
CA PRO A 55 38.04 -33.43 11.76
C PRO A 55 36.89 -32.61 12.37
N GLU A 56 36.55 -31.45 11.81
CA GLU A 56 35.60 -30.47 12.36
C GLU A 56 34.22 -30.53 11.68
N ARG A 57 34.05 -31.33 10.62
CA ARG A 57 32.76 -31.60 9.95
C ARG A 57 31.63 -32.12 10.85
N LYS A 58 31.95 -32.48 12.09
CA LYS A 58 31.00 -32.98 13.10
C LYS A 58 30.70 -31.94 14.18
N TRP A 59 31.13 -30.70 14.00
CA TRP A 59 31.04 -29.62 14.99
C TRP A 59 30.46 -28.34 14.39
N PHE A 60 30.15 -27.36 15.24
CA PHE A 60 29.75 -26.02 14.83
C PHE A 60 30.87 -25.35 14.03
N CYS A 61 30.50 -24.62 12.98
CA CYS A 61 31.45 -23.96 12.09
C CYS A 61 30.80 -22.71 11.48
N MET A 62 31.35 -21.54 11.78
CA MET A 62 30.83 -20.25 11.32
C MET A 62 31.97 -19.33 10.89
N GLU A 63 32.03 -19.04 9.60
CA GLU A 63 33.09 -18.23 9.00
C GLU A 63 32.79 -16.72 9.05
N ASP A 64 31.51 -16.36 9.01
CA ASP A 64 31.07 -14.98 8.84
C ASP A 64 29.65 -14.76 9.40
N TYR A 65 29.16 -13.54 9.21
CA TYR A 65 27.80 -13.13 9.54
C TYR A 65 27.12 -12.52 8.32
N HIS A 66 25.88 -12.93 8.08
CA HIS A 66 24.93 -12.23 7.23
C HIS A 66 23.99 -11.36 8.07
N VAL A 67 23.24 -10.47 7.43
CA VAL A 67 22.08 -9.80 8.05
C VAL A 67 20.88 -9.85 7.13
N PHE A 68 19.71 -10.04 7.73
CA PHE A 68 18.43 -10.08 7.02
C PHE A 68 17.51 -8.99 7.53
N SER A 69 16.58 -8.50 6.69
CA SER A 69 15.54 -7.59 7.14
C SER A 69 14.15 -7.95 6.64
N SER A 70 13.12 -7.65 7.42
CA SER A 70 11.71 -7.84 7.06
C SER A 70 10.81 -6.70 7.56
N GLU A 71 9.75 -6.40 6.78
CA GLU A 71 8.69 -5.44 7.13
C GLU A 71 7.39 -6.14 7.59
N ASP A 72 7.25 -7.44 7.31
CA ASP A 72 6.03 -8.23 7.49
C ASP A 72 6.25 -9.58 8.21
N LEU A 73 7.50 -9.87 8.62
CA LEU A 73 7.94 -11.13 9.24
C LEU A 73 7.77 -12.38 8.37
N VAL A 74 7.36 -12.22 7.11
CA VAL A 74 7.21 -13.29 6.12
C VAL A 74 8.35 -13.23 5.10
N ASN A 75 8.55 -12.04 4.55
CA ASN A 75 9.51 -11.79 3.48
C ASN A 75 10.81 -11.26 4.09
N TRP A 76 11.88 -12.03 3.92
CA TRP A 76 13.21 -11.71 4.44
C TRP A 76 14.17 -11.40 3.30
N ARG A 77 14.74 -10.21 3.32
CA ARG A 77 15.81 -9.80 2.40
C ARG A 77 17.16 -10.08 3.04
N ASP A 78 18.01 -10.85 2.35
CA ASP A 78 19.42 -11.02 2.67
C ASP A 78 20.22 -9.81 2.16
N HIS A 79 21.04 -9.20 3.02
CA HIS A 79 21.94 -8.09 2.67
C HIS A 79 23.39 -8.54 2.44
N GLY A 80 23.65 -9.84 2.50
CA GLY A 80 24.96 -10.45 2.29
C GLY A 80 25.82 -10.46 3.55
N VAL A 81 27.08 -10.86 3.37
CA VAL A 81 28.09 -10.91 4.44
C VAL A 81 28.40 -9.51 4.95
N ILE A 82 28.25 -9.31 6.25
CA ILE A 82 28.50 -8.02 6.92
C ILE A 82 29.82 -7.97 7.68
N LEU A 83 30.34 -9.12 8.09
CA LEU A 83 31.63 -9.27 8.78
C LEU A 83 32.10 -10.73 8.69
N SER A 84 33.35 -10.97 8.29
CA SER A 84 33.98 -12.29 8.25
C SER A 84 35.15 -12.39 9.25
N GLN A 85 35.49 -13.61 9.68
CA GLN A 85 36.64 -13.89 10.53
C GLN A 85 37.96 -13.28 10.01
N GLU A 86 38.11 -13.15 8.69
CA GLU A 86 39.30 -12.56 8.05
C GLU A 86 39.41 -11.05 8.29
N ASN A 87 38.30 -10.38 8.60
CA ASN A 87 38.27 -8.93 8.84
C ASN A 87 38.66 -8.56 10.27
N VAL A 88 38.67 -9.51 11.21
CA VAL A 88 38.87 -9.27 12.65
C VAL A 88 40.37 -9.26 12.97
N PRO A 89 41.00 -8.11 13.29
CA PRO A 89 42.47 -8.02 13.38
C PRO A 89 43.11 -8.89 14.47
N TRP A 90 42.39 -9.06 15.59
CA TRP A 90 42.81 -9.86 16.74
C TRP A 90 42.29 -11.30 16.69
N GLY A 91 41.35 -11.61 15.79
CA GLY A 91 40.69 -12.89 15.67
C GLY A 91 41.54 -13.93 14.92
N ASN A 92 41.23 -15.21 15.14
CA ASN A 92 41.82 -16.30 14.37
C ASN A 92 41.13 -16.40 13.00
N PRO A 93 41.83 -16.11 11.88
CA PRO A 93 41.20 -16.13 10.54
C PRO A 93 40.89 -17.54 10.03
N ALA A 94 41.27 -18.58 10.76
CA ALA A 94 40.94 -19.97 10.46
C ALA A 94 40.24 -20.65 11.66
N GLY A 95 39.56 -19.84 12.49
CA GLY A 95 38.92 -20.30 13.72
C GLY A 95 37.51 -20.85 13.53
N TYR A 96 36.79 -20.38 12.50
CA TYR A 96 35.37 -20.68 12.26
C TYR A 96 34.50 -20.46 13.50
N SER A 97 34.82 -19.38 14.22
CA SER A 97 34.32 -19.05 15.55
C SER A 97 33.51 -17.75 15.59
N MET A 98 32.89 -17.36 14.46
CA MET A 98 32.00 -16.21 14.36
C MET A 98 30.60 -16.60 14.87
N TRP A 99 30.46 -16.70 16.19
CA TRP A 99 29.27 -17.20 16.88
C TRP A 99 28.39 -16.07 17.45
N ALA A 100 27.09 -16.31 17.66
CA ALA A 100 26.17 -15.53 18.50
C ALA A 100 26.41 -14.00 18.55
N PRO A 101 26.11 -13.25 17.48
CA PRO A 101 26.31 -11.81 17.48
C PRO A 101 25.13 -11.06 18.11
N ASP A 102 25.36 -9.81 18.48
CA ASP A 102 24.31 -8.84 18.79
C ASP A 102 24.58 -7.51 18.08
N CYS A 103 23.54 -6.72 17.84
CA CYS A 103 23.63 -5.40 17.24
C CYS A 103 22.75 -4.41 18.01
N VAL A 104 23.27 -3.21 18.31
CA VAL A 104 22.48 -2.12 18.90
C VAL A 104 22.76 -0.80 18.19
N TYR A 105 21.80 0.12 18.24
CA TYR A 105 21.97 1.49 17.76
C TYR A 105 22.17 2.44 18.94
N LYS A 106 23.21 3.29 18.88
CA LYS A 106 23.46 4.35 19.87
C LYS A 106 24.20 5.51 19.21
N ASP A 107 23.82 6.75 19.54
CA ASP A 107 24.53 7.98 19.14
C ASP A 107 24.93 8.06 17.65
N GLY A 108 23.99 7.71 16.76
CA GLY A 108 24.21 7.81 15.31
C GLY A 108 24.93 6.63 14.67
N LYS A 109 25.27 5.58 15.43
CA LYS A 109 26.01 4.40 14.92
C LYS A 109 25.36 3.09 15.34
N TYR A 110 25.63 2.07 14.54
CA TYR A 110 25.32 0.68 14.84
C TYR A 110 26.57 0.00 15.39
N TYR A 111 26.41 -0.71 16.51
CA TYR A 111 27.46 -1.44 17.21
C TYR A 111 27.14 -2.92 17.17
N PHE A 112 27.96 -3.68 16.47
CA PHE A 112 27.86 -5.12 16.31
C PHE A 112 28.85 -5.81 17.25
N ALA A 113 28.33 -6.45 18.28
CA ALA A 113 29.11 -7.22 19.25
C ALA A 113 29.21 -8.67 18.80
N PHE A 114 30.41 -9.24 18.86
CA PHE A 114 30.63 -10.62 18.43
C PHE A 114 31.78 -11.27 19.22
N PRO A 115 31.66 -12.54 19.62
CA PRO A 115 32.76 -13.35 20.11
C PRO A 115 33.65 -13.85 18.97
N ASN A 116 34.93 -14.04 19.26
CA ASN A 116 35.83 -14.78 18.37
C ASN A 116 37.00 -15.39 19.17
N ALA A 117 37.56 -16.49 18.68
CA ALA A 117 38.81 -17.02 19.20
C ALA A 117 39.97 -16.08 18.83
N PRO A 118 40.88 -15.73 19.77
CA PRO A 118 42.00 -14.87 19.47
C PRO A 118 43.04 -15.60 18.61
N LYS A 119 43.73 -14.84 17.75
CA LYS A 119 44.80 -15.37 16.88
C LYS A 119 45.90 -16.11 17.65
N ASN A 120 46.27 -15.57 18.82
CA ASN A 120 47.27 -16.14 19.72
C ASN A 120 46.66 -16.28 21.11
N GLY A 121 46.41 -17.51 21.56
CA GLY A 121 45.87 -17.76 22.90
C GLY A 121 44.89 -18.93 22.94
N ARG A 122 44.10 -19.00 24.03
CA ARG A 122 43.00 -19.95 24.22
C ARG A 122 41.78 -19.19 24.73
N GLY A 123 40.60 -19.76 24.54
CA GLY A 123 39.34 -19.15 24.95
C GLY A 123 38.81 -18.16 23.91
N PHE A 124 37.93 -17.27 24.34
CA PHE A 124 37.24 -16.30 23.50
C PHE A 124 37.35 -14.89 24.08
N GLY A 125 37.38 -13.90 23.20
CA GLY A 125 37.14 -12.49 23.52
C GLY A 125 35.92 -11.97 22.77
N ILE A 126 35.36 -10.87 23.25
CA ILE A 126 34.21 -10.19 22.63
C ILE A 126 34.71 -8.90 21.96
N GLY A 127 34.50 -8.78 20.66
CA GLY A 127 34.80 -7.59 19.88
C GLY A 127 33.56 -6.74 19.62
N ILE A 128 33.83 -5.51 19.19
CA ILE A 128 32.84 -4.56 18.69
C ILE A 128 33.23 -4.19 17.27
N ALA A 129 32.26 -4.11 16.38
CA ALA A 129 32.38 -3.50 15.06
C ALA A 129 31.35 -2.39 14.91
N THR A 130 31.64 -1.38 14.09
CA THR A 130 30.74 -0.23 13.90
C THR A 130 30.35 -0.01 12.45
N ALA A 131 29.14 0.50 12.24
CA ALA A 131 28.61 0.89 10.93
C ALA A 131 27.69 2.12 11.02
N ASP A 132 27.46 2.79 9.90
CA ASP A 132 26.52 3.91 9.77
C ASP A 132 25.12 3.46 9.33
N SER A 133 24.96 2.17 8.96
CA SER A 133 23.71 1.52 8.57
C SER A 133 23.56 0.16 9.24
N PRO A 134 22.32 -0.31 9.50
CA PRO A 134 22.08 -1.58 10.18
C PRO A 134 22.55 -2.80 9.36
N GLU A 135 22.60 -2.67 8.03
CA GLU A 135 23.14 -3.69 7.12
C GLU A 135 24.66 -3.65 6.93
N GLY A 136 25.38 -2.77 7.65
CA GLY A 136 26.83 -2.62 7.49
C GLY A 136 27.23 -1.82 6.24
N PRO A 137 28.47 -1.97 5.75
CA PRO A 137 29.50 -2.89 6.24
C PRO A 137 29.99 -2.51 7.65
N PHE A 138 30.30 -3.52 8.47
CA PHE A 138 30.79 -3.30 9.83
C PHE A 138 32.33 -3.30 9.86
N THR A 139 32.90 -2.31 10.54
CA THR A 139 34.36 -2.20 10.74
C THR A 139 34.72 -2.62 12.17
N PRO A 140 35.44 -3.75 12.37
CA PRO A 140 35.80 -4.24 13.69
C PRO A 140 36.90 -3.39 14.35
N GLU A 141 36.81 -3.25 15.66
CA GLU A 141 37.86 -2.64 16.47
C GLU A 141 39.15 -3.50 16.46
N PRO A 142 40.34 -2.88 16.58
CA PRO A 142 41.61 -3.61 16.51
C PRO A 142 41.86 -4.63 17.63
N GLU A 143 41.19 -4.47 18.77
CA GLU A 143 41.30 -5.34 19.94
C GLU A 143 39.90 -5.75 20.43
N ALA A 144 39.80 -6.92 21.07
CA ALA A 144 38.62 -7.29 21.85
C ALA A 144 38.49 -6.42 23.10
N ILE A 145 37.29 -6.35 23.69
CA ILE A 145 37.01 -5.60 24.91
C ILE A 145 37.88 -6.14 26.06
N LYS A 146 38.67 -5.26 26.67
CA LYS A 146 39.59 -5.63 27.76
C LYS A 146 38.81 -6.07 29.00
N GLY A 147 39.20 -7.21 29.57
CA GLY A 147 38.60 -7.76 30.78
C GLY A 147 37.30 -8.55 30.54
N VAL A 148 36.89 -8.71 29.28
CA VAL A 148 35.73 -9.51 28.88
C VAL A 148 36.21 -10.77 28.17
N PHE A 149 35.98 -11.92 28.81
CA PHE A 149 36.36 -13.24 28.29
C PHE A 149 35.12 -14.14 28.30
N GLY A 150 34.82 -14.75 27.15
CA GLY A 150 33.60 -15.53 26.98
C GLY A 150 32.96 -15.38 25.60
N ILE A 151 31.72 -15.84 25.51
CA ILE A 151 30.91 -15.88 24.28
C ILE A 151 29.54 -15.22 24.50
N ASP A 152 28.75 -15.15 23.44
CA ASP A 152 27.33 -14.79 23.45
C ASP A 152 27.05 -13.41 24.08
N PRO A 153 27.62 -12.33 23.50
CA PRO A 153 27.33 -10.98 23.93
C PRO A 153 25.85 -10.62 23.71
N CYS A 154 25.29 -9.91 24.67
CA CYS A 154 24.06 -9.14 24.51
C CYS A 154 24.28 -7.74 25.09
N ILE A 155 23.97 -6.70 24.32
CA ILE A 155 24.00 -5.31 24.76
C ILE A 155 22.56 -4.86 25.01
N LEU A 156 22.32 -4.40 26.23
CA LEU A 156 21.13 -3.66 26.61
C LEU A 156 21.46 -2.17 26.61
N VAL A 157 20.78 -1.38 25.76
CA VAL A 157 20.75 0.07 25.87
C VAL A 157 19.51 0.44 26.67
N ASP A 158 19.70 1.00 27.85
CA ASP A 158 18.64 1.34 28.78
C ASP A 158 17.99 2.70 28.43
N LYS A 159 16.81 2.97 29.01
CA LYS A 159 16.00 4.17 28.77
C LYS A 159 16.70 5.49 29.14
N ASP A 160 17.71 5.43 30.01
CA ASP A 160 18.52 6.59 30.39
C ASP A 160 19.72 6.83 29.45
N GLY A 161 19.91 5.97 28.45
CA GLY A 161 21.03 6.00 27.51
C GLY A 161 22.29 5.25 27.98
N SER A 162 22.32 4.76 29.22
CA SER A 162 23.38 3.84 29.69
C SER A 162 23.29 2.52 28.95
N ALA A 163 24.43 1.84 28.79
CA ALA A 163 24.47 0.53 28.17
C ALA A 163 25.17 -0.52 29.05
N TYR A 164 24.74 -1.76 28.91
CA TYR A 164 25.22 -2.90 29.70
C TYR A 164 25.51 -4.08 28.78
N LEU A 165 26.71 -4.64 28.91
CA LEU A 165 27.10 -5.86 28.21
C LEU A 165 26.83 -7.07 29.12
N TYR A 166 26.05 -8.02 28.63
CA TYR A 166 25.84 -9.34 29.19
C TYR A 166 26.59 -10.35 28.33
N TRP A 167 27.16 -11.39 28.94
CA TRP A 167 27.83 -12.46 28.19
C TRP A 167 28.00 -13.72 29.04
N GLN A 168 28.28 -14.83 28.37
CA GLN A 168 28.64 -16.08 29.04
C GLN A 168 30.16 -16.17 29.23
N GLY A 169 30.62 -16.17 30.48
CA GLY A 169 32.02 -16.35 30.88
C GLY A 169 32.19 -17.47 31.91
N MET A 170 32.65 -17.13 33.12
CA MET A 170 32.65 -18.05 34.28
C MET A 170 31.27 -18.07 34.97
N GLY A 171 30.21 -18.23 34.18
CA GLY A 171 28.81 -17.91 34.51
C GLY A 171 28.30 -16.72 33.69
N ILE A 172 27.02 -16.40 33.83
CA ILE A 172 26.41 -15.23 33.17
C ILE A 172 26.92 -13.96 33.87
N CYS A 173 27.57 -13.09 33.10
CA CYS A 173 28.19 -11.86 33.58
C CYS A 173 27.48 -10.63 33.03
N VAL A 174 27.56 -9.51 33.75
CA VAL A 174 27.18 -8.17 33.28
C VAL A 174 28.21 -7.12 33.67
N ALA A 175 28.40 -6.12 32.84
CA ALA A 175 29.11 -4.90 33.18
C ALA A 175 28.47 -3.70 32.47
N LYS A 176 28.48 -2.54 33.12
CA LYS A 176 28.16 -1.27 32.45
C LYS A 176 29.22 -1.00 31.37
N MET A 177 28.82 -0.44 30.24
CA MET A 177 29.72 -0.05 29.14
C MET A 177 30.02 1.45 29.18
N THR A 178 31.14 1.83 28.57
CA THR A 178 31.43 3.24 28.25
C THR A 178 30.44 3.78 27.23
N ASP A 179 30.29 5.10 27.13
CA ASP A 179 29.32 5.73 26.23
C ASP A 179 29.51 5.34 24.76
N ASP A 180 30.75 5.07 24.33
CA ASP A 180 31.09 4.64 22.97
C ASP A 180 30.93 3.12 22.75
N LEU A 181 30.49 2.37 23.76
CA LEU A 181 30.29 0.92 23.76
C LEU A 181 31.55 0.08 23.45
N LYS A 182 32.76 0.66 23.53
CA LYS A 182 34.00 -0.05 23.19
C LYS A 182 34.73 -0.64 24.39
N ALA A 183 34.30 -0.29 25.60
CA ALA A 183 34.88 -0.79 26.84
C ALA A 183 33.81 -1.00 27.92
N ILE A 184 34.18 -1.74 28.97
CA ILE A 184 33.38 -1.88 30.19
C ILE A 184 33.87 -0.92 31.29
N GLU A 185 32.96 -0.49 32.13
CA GLU A 185 33.22 0.29 33.33
C GLU A 185 33.22 -0.61 34.58
N GLY A 186 34.26 -0.49 35.40
CA GLY A 186 34.37 -1.24 36.64
C GLY A 186 34.66 -2.73 36.44
N ARG A 187 34.20 -3.57 37.37
CA ARG A 187 34.42 -5.03 37.33
C ARG A 187 33.15 -5.74 36.90
N PRO A 188 33.25 -6.79 36.06
CA PRO A 188 32.12 -7.66 35.76
C PRO A 188 31.46 -8.24 37.02
N THR A 189 30.14 -8.29 37.02
CA THR A 189 29.31 -8.91 38.06
C THR A 189 28.72 -10.20 37.52
N ARG A 190 28.80 -11.28 38.31
CA ARG A 190 28.17 -12.57 37.97
C ARG A 190 26.72 -12.58 38.46
N LEU A 191 25.79 -12.95 37.58
CA LEU A 191 24.34 -12.85 37.80
C LEU A 191 23.65 -14.16 38.17
N ASP A 192 24.25 -15.30 37.84
CA ASP A 192 23.61 -16.62 37.92
C ASP A 192 23.96 -17.42 39.18
N ALA A 193 24.60 -16.80 40.18
CA ALA A 193 25.08 -17.50 41.37
C ALA A 193 23.95 -18.14 42.18
N ASP A 194 22.77 -17.51 42.20
CA ASP A 194 21.59 -17.97 42.93
C ASP A 194 20.57 -18.71 42.04
N PHE A 195 20.91 -18.94 40.76
CA PHE A 195 20.03 -19.66 39.83
C PHE A 195 20.19 -21.18 39.96
N PRO A 196 19.20 -21.99 39.52
CA PRO A 196 19.33 -23.45 39.50
C PRO A 196 20.53 -23.90 38.65
N ALA A 197 21.42 -24.76 39.14
CA ALA A 197 22.61 -25.15 38.39
C ALA A 197 22.28 -25.71 36.98
N GLY A 198 23.16 -25.44 36.01
CA GLY A 198 23.07 -25.99 34.65
C GLY A 198 22.99 -24.96 33.52
N GLN A 199 23.16 -23.67 33.81
CA GLN A 199 23.31 -22.59 32.84
C GLN A 199 24.43 -22.91 31.85
N LYS A 200 24.21 -22.58 30.59
CA LYS A 200 25.15 -22.90 29.51
C LYS A 200 25.73 -21.66 28.85
N GLU A 201 24.88 -20.87 28.21
CA GLU A 201 25.29 -19.83 27.26
C GLU A 201 24.14 -18.84 26.98
N GLY A 202 24.19 -18.08 25.89
CA GLY A 202 23.10 -17.31 25.31
C GLY A 202 22.32 -16.35 26.21
N PRO A 203 22.95 -15.53 27.08
CA PRO A 203 22.20 -14.55 27.86
C PRO A 203 21.64 -13.46 26.93
N PHE A 204 20.32 -13.26 26.97
CA PHE A 204 19.67 -12.16 26.27
C PHE A 204 18.90 -11.29 27.27
N ALA A 205 19.26 -10.02 27.34
CA ALA A 205 18.71 -9.04 28.26
C ALA A 205 17.87 -7.98 27.54
N PHE A 206 16.69 -7.69 28.08
CA PHE A 206 15.81 -6.63 27.58
C PHE A 206 15.01 -5.97 28.71
N GLU A 207 14.57 -4.74 28.49
CA GLU A 207 13.68 -4.02 29.41
C GLU A 207 12.26 -4.00 28.83
N ARG A 208 11.27 -4.16 29.71
CA ARG A 208 9.85 -4.00 29.37
C ARG A 208 9.07 -3.54 30.60
N ASN A 209 8.33 -2.46 30.47
CA ASN A 209 7.39 -1.93 31.48
C ASN A 209 8.03 -1.74 32.87
N GLY A 210 9.30 -1.30 32.92
CA GLY A 210 10.04 -1.08 34.15
C GLY A 210 10.77 -2.30 34.70
N HIS A 211 10.62 -3.48 34.09
CA HIS A 211 11.30 -4.71 34.48
C HIS A 211 12.40 -5.07 33.48
N TYR A 212 13.51 -5.57 34.00
CA TYR A 212 14.62 -6.13 33.25
C TYR A 212 14.52 -7.64 33.26
N TYR A 213 14.56 -8.23 32.07
CA TYR A 213 14.50 -9.66 31.84
C TYR A 213 15.88 -10.15 31.48
N LEU A 214 16.35 -11.20 32.15
CA LEU A 214 17.52 -11.97 31.74
C LEU A 214 17.05 -13.36 31.34
N THR A 215 17.11 -13.64 30.05
CA THR A 215 16.69 -14.92 29.46
C THR A 215 17.92 -15.70 29.03
N TYR A 216 17.90 -17.03 29.16
CA TYR A 216 19.07 -17.87 28.89
C TYR A 216 18.72 -19.35 28.68
N PRO A 217 19.49 -20.07 27.87
CA PRO A 217 19.49 -21.53 27.79
C PRO A 217 19.90 -22.22 29.10
N TRP A 218 19.16 -23.26 29.46
CA TRP A 218 19.38 -24.07 30.66
C TRP A 218 19.30 -25.56 30.33
N VAL A 219 20.20 -26.36 30.91
CA VAL A 219 20.12 -27.83 30.86
C VAL A 219 19.70 -28.34 32.24
N ARG A 220 18.46 -28.82 32.34
CA ARG A 220 17.83 -29.25 33.60
C ARG A 220 18.35 -30.58 34.11
N GLU A 221 18.66 -31.47 33.19
CA GLU A 221 19.07 -32.85 33.48
C GLU A 221 20.44 -33.16 32.88
N LYS A 222 21.20 -34.03 33.55
CA LYS A 222 22.50 -34.48 33.04
C LYS A 222 22.31 -35.19 31.69
N ASN A 223 23.01 -34.73 30.65
CA ASN A 223 22.88 -35.18 29.26
C ASN A 223 21.55 -34.80 28.58
N GLY A 224 20.77 -33.89 29.15
CA GLY A 224 19.62 -33.28 28.48
C GLY A 224 20.04 -32.25 27.42
N THR A 225 19.07 -31.82 26.63
CA THR A 225 19.20 -30.69 25.70
C THR A 225 18.74 -29.39 26.35
N GLU A 226 18.94 -28.27 25.67
CA GLU A 226 18.63 -26.95 26.23
C GLU A 226 17.12 -26.62 26.19
N THR A 227 16.68 -25.93 27.25
CA THR A 227 15.40 -25.25 27.40
C THR A 227 15.67 -23.75 27.59
N LEU A 228 14.70 -22.87 27.34
CA LEU A 228 14.84 -21.44 27.65
C LEU A 228 14.17 -21.10 28.98
N ALA A 229 14.96 -20.48 29.84
CA ALA A 229 14.55 -20.01 31.16
C ALA A 229 14.80 -18.51 31.32
N TYR A 230 14.24 -17.92 32.36
CA TYR A 230 14.41 -16.49 32.61
C TYR A 230 14.38 -16.11 34.08
N ALA A 231 14.95 -14.95 34.34
CA ALA A 231 14.92 -14.25 35.61
C ALA A 231 14.56 -12.77 35.39
N MET A 232 14.01 -12.12 36.41
CA MET A 232 13.58 -10.71 36.35
C MET A 232 14.24 -9.87 37.44
N SER A 233 14.45 -8.58 37.17
CA SER A 233 14.92 -7.59 38.14
C SER A 233 14.31 -6.21 37.85
N ASP A 234 14.40 -5.31 38.82
CA ASP A 234 14.10 -3.88 38.63
C ASP A 234 15.37 -3.05 38.36
N ASN A 235 16.52 -3.71 38.22
CA ASN A 235 17.82 -3.10 37.91
C ASN A 235 18.52 -3.88 36.78
N PRO A 236 19.14 -3.21 35.80
CA PRO A 236 19.82 -3.90 34.70
C PRO A 236 20.95 -4.82 35.20
N MET A 237 21.62 -4.48 36.30
CA MET A 237 22.69 -5.29 36.87
C MET A 237 22.25 -6.25 37.99
N GLY A 238 20.93 -6.41 38.19
CA GLY A 238 20.37 -7.29 39.21
C GLY A 238 20.29 -6.69 40.62
N PRO A 239 20.04 -7.52 41.65
CA PRO A 239 19.94 -8.99 41.58
C PRO A 239 18.72 -9.45 40.77
N PHE A 240 18.88 -10.54 40.03
CA PHE A 240 17.80 -11.16 39.25
C PHE A 240 17.15 -12.29 40.04
N GLU A 241 15.82 -12.39 39.97
CA GLU A 241 15.03 -13.46 40.57
C GLU A 241 14.58 -14.44 39.49
N TYR A 242 14.92 -15.72 39.63
CA TYR A 242 14.51 -16.77 38.70
C TYR A 242 12.99 -16.94 38.64
N LYS A 243 12.42 -17.00 37.43
CA LYS A 243 10.96 -17.08 37.21
C LYS A 243 10.49 -18.36 36.52
N GLY A 244 11.38 -19.15 35.94
CA GLY A 244 11.02 -20.45 35.39
C GLY A 244 11.48 -20.68 33.95
N VAL A 245 10.97 -21.77 33.38
CA VAL A 245 11.13 -22.15 31.96
C VAL A 245 9.94 -21.61 31.18
N PHE A 246 10.22 -20.96 30.04
CA PHE A 246 9.18 -20.50 29.11
C PHE A 246 9.19 -21.25 27.78
N MET A 247 10.26 -21.97 27.43
CA MET A 247 10.26 -22.89 26.28
C MET A 247 10.97 -24.18 26.64
N VAL A 248 10.25 -25.31 26.64
CA VAL A 248 10.79 -26.63 27.01
C VAL A 248 11.75 -27.19 25.95
N GLU A 249 12.40 -28.30 26.27
CA GLU A 249 13.31 -29.00 25.36
C GLU A 249 12.62 -29.38 24.04
N SER A 250 13.38 -29.32 22.95
CA SER A 250 12.86 -29.70 21.63
C SER A 250 12.54 -31.20 21.58
N PRO A 251 11.35 -31.60 21.08
CA PRO A 251 10.99 -33.02 20.96
C PRO A 251 11.85 -33.78 19.93
N THR A 252 12.55 -33.07 19.03
CA THR A 252 13.45 -33.68 18.03
C THR A 252 14.89 -33.83 18.54
N GLY A 253 15.18 -33.40 19.77
CA GLY A 253 16.50 -33.55 20.38
C GLY A 253 17.59 -32.63 19.83
N CYS A 254 17.22 -31.48 19.21
CA CYS A 254 18.18 -30.43 18.88
C CYS A 254 18.90 -29.99 20.16
N TRP A 255 20.24 -30.08 20.18
CA TRP A 255 21.00 -29.98 21.42
C TRP A 255 20.99 -28.58 22.03
N THR A 256 21.30 -27.56 21.23
CA THR A 256 21.37 -26.17 21.67
C THR A 256 20.07 -25.43 21.40
N ASN A 257 19.85 -24.37 22.16
CA ASN A 257 18.84 -23.36 21.89
C ASN A 257 19.48 -21.99 22.13
N HIS A 258 19.32 -21.05 21.22
CA HIS A 258 19.82 -19.68 21.36
C HIS A 258 18.78 -18.75 20.78
N HIS A 259 18.57 -17.61 21.42
CA HIS A 259 17.38 -16.81 21.16
C HIS A 259 17.57 -15.31 21.37
N SER A 260 16.59 -14.54 20.89
CA SER A 260 16.42 -13.14 21.19
C SER A 260 14.94 -12.76 21.25
N PHE A 261 14.66 -11.63 21.89
CA PHE A 261 13.34 -11.04 21.97
C PHE A 261 13.32 -9.69 21.26
N VAL A 262 12.21 -9.40 20.58
CA VAL A 262 11.98 -8.09 19.98
C VAL A 262 10.51 -7.73 20.00
N GLU A 263 10.21 -6.48 20.31
CA GLU A 263 8.90 -5.88 20.07
C GLU A 263 8.85 -5.31 18.65
N TYR A 264 7.83 -5.67 17.89
CA TYR A 264 7.60 -5.13 16.56
C TYR A 264 6.10 -4.90 16.32
N LYS A 265 5.73 -3.67 15.95
CA LYS A 265 4.33 -3.27 15.70
C LYS A 265 3.37 -3.61 16.86
N GLY A 266 3.84 -3.46 18.11
CA GLY A 266 3.05 -3.66 19.33
C GLY A 266 2.96 -5.12 19.82
N GLU A 267 3.59 -6.06 19.12
CA GLU A 267 3.61 -7.48 19.48
C GLU A 267 5.04 -7.91 19.81
N TRP A 268 5.18 -8.90 20.70
CA TRP A 268 6.48 -9.46 21.10
C TRP A 268 6.75 -10.80 20.43
N TYR A 269 8.00 -10.98 20.00
CA TYR A 269 8.44 -12.15 19.26
C TYR A 269 9.70 -12.75 19.88
N LEU A 270 9.74 -14.08 19.92
CA LEU A 270 10.91 -14.87 20.24
C LEU A 270 11.51 -15.39 18.94
N PHE A 271 12.73 -14.99 18.65
CA PHE A 271 13.55 -15.60 17.61
C PHE A 271 14.43 -16.66 18.27
N TYR A 272 14.52 -17.83 17.68
CA TYR A 272 15.32 -18.93 18.21
C TYR A 272 15.78 -19.85 17.08
N HIS A 273 16.77 -20.71 17.29
CA HIS A 273 17.22 -21.64 16.25
C HIS A 273 16.65 -23.06 16.43
N HIS A 274 16.67 -23.83 15.35
CA HIS A 274 16.36 -25.27 15.30
C HIS A 274 17.20 -25.95 14.21
N ASN A 275 17.06 -27.25 13.96
CA ASN A 275 17.81 -28.00 12.94
C ASN A 275 16.94 -28.50 11.76
N ASP A 276 16.05 -27.63 11.26
CA ASP A 276 15.06 -27.97 10.23
C ASP A 276 15.69 -28.41 8.91
N TYR A 277 16.76 -27.76 8.47
CA TYR A 277 17.44 -28.12 7.22
C TYR A 277 18.51 -29.22 7.39
N SER A 278 18.59 -29.82 8.58
CA SER A 278 19.70 -30.69 9.00
C SER A 278 19.25 -31.66 10.12
N PRO A 279 18.13 -32.40 9.96
CA PRO A 279 17.54 -33.18 11.05
C PRO A 279 18.48 -34.25 11.63
N ASN A 280 19.49 -34.69 10.88
CA ASN A 280 20.52 -35.65 11.30
C ASN A 280 21.86 -35.00 11.73
N PHE A 281 21.94 -33.67 11.73
CA PHE A 281 23.13 -32.90 12.07
C PHE A 281 22.75 -31.53 12.67
N ASP A 282 22.44 -31.53 13.96
CA ASP A 282 21.97 -30.37 14.74
C ASP A 282 23.02 -29.29 15.02
N LYS A 283 24.12 -29.27 14.26
CA LYS A 283 25.18 -28.24 14.30
C LYS A 283 25.13 -27.27 13.13
N ASN A 284 24.27 -27.55 12.16
CA ASN A 284 23.85 -26.58 11.15
C ASN A 284 22.42 -26.21 11.43
N ARG A 285 22.14 -24.98 11.83
CA ARG A 285 20.84 -24.61 12.38
C ARG A 285 20.07 -23.70 11.44
N SER A 286 18.84 -23.41 11.79
CA SER A 286 17.91 -22.57 11.04
C SER A 286 17.03 -21.78 11.99
N VAL A 287 16.88 -20.48 11.75
CA VAL A 287 16.13 -19.59 12.63
C VAL A 287 14.61 -19.79 12.47
N ARG A 288 13.92 -19.77 13.60
CA ARG A 288 12.47 -19.76 13.78
C ARG A 288 12.02 -18.53 14.58
N ILE A 289 10.74 -18.20 14.48
CA ILE A 289 10.08 -17.11 15.20
C ILE A 289 8.74 -17.61 15.73
N ASP A 290 8.42 -17.30 16.98
CA ASP A 290 7.09 -17.48 17.55
C ASP A 290 6.67 -16.26 18.38
N ARG A 291 5.35 -16.05 18.54
CA ARG A 291 4.81 -14.94 19.35
C ARG A 291 5.04 -15.22 20.84
N VAL A 292 5.29 -14.16 21.59
CA VAL A 292 5.44 -14.20 23.05
C VAL A 292 4.37 -13.31 23.65
N THR A 293 3.76 -13.80 24.74
CA THR A 293 2.87 -12.98 25.57
C THR A 293 3.37 -12.95 27.00
N PHE A 294 2.93 -11.96 27.75
CA PHE A 294 3.30 -11.74 29.15
C PHE A 294 2.04 -11.66 29.99
N ASN A 295 2.11 -12.16 31.22
CA ASN A 295 1.07 -11.97 32.22
C ASN A 295 1.05 -10.51 32.71
N GLU A 296 -0.01 -10.14 33.43
CA GLU A 296 -0.15 -8.79 34.00
C GLU A 296 1.00 -8.43 34.96
N ASP A 297 1.55 -9.42 35.67
CA ASP A 297 2.71 -9.26 36.56
C ASP A 297 4.07 -9.21 35.83
N GLY A 298 4.05 -9.23 34.50
CA GLY A 298 5.23 -9.21 33.65
C GLY A 298 5.87 -10.58 33.39
N THR A 299 5.41 -11.69 34.00
CA THR A 299 5.98 -13.02 33.73
C THR A 299 5.73 -13.47 32.29
N ILE A 300 6.67 -14.21 31.69
CA ILE A 300 6.59 -14.73 30.32
C ILE A 300 5.66 -15.95 30.28
N ASN A 301 4.69 -15.97 29.36
CA ASN A 301 3.87 -17.15 29.11
C ASN A 301 4.64 -18.23 28.32
N PRO A 302 4.38 -19.52 28.58
CA PRO A 302 5.04 -20.60 27.83
C PRO A 302 4.85 -20.48 26.31
N VAL A 303 5.95 -20.62 25.57
CA VAL A 303 6.01 -20.58 24.11
C VAL A 303 6.17 -22.00 23.57
N THR A 304 5.30 -22.37 22.65
CA THR A 304 5.39 -23.66 21.92
C THR A 304 5.96 -23.40 20.52
N PRO A 305 7.14 -23.96 20.18
CA PRO A 305 7.72 -23.89 18.85
C PRO A 305 6.74 -24.30 17.75
N THR A 306 6.56 -23.47 16.72
CA THR A 306 5.72 -23.82 15.55
C THR A 306 6.54 -23.99 14.27
N LEU A 307 5.94 -24.66 13.28
CA LEU A 307 6.41 -24.63 11.89
C LEU A 307 5.78 -23.46 11.10
N ARG A 308 4.64 -22.92 11.56
CA ARG A 308 3.88 -21.82 10.94
C ARG A 308 4.61 -20.48 10.97
N GLY A 309 5.28 -20.17 12.08
CA GLY A 309 5.80 -18.83 12.35
C GLY A 309 4.69 -17.81 12.59
N VAL A 310 5.01 -16.51 12.43
CA VAL A 310 4.19 -15.42 12.98
C VAL A 310 3.63 -14.42 11.97
N GLY A 311 4.08 -14.48 10.72
CA GLY A 311 3.75 -13.47 9.72
C GLY A 311 2.36 -13.63 9.09
N LEU A 312 1.76 -12.49 8.73
CA LEU A 312 0.49 -12.39 8.00
C LEU A 312 0.73 -12.60 6.50
N VAL A 313 0.00 -13.52 5.88
CA VAL A 313 0.30 -13.99 4.52
C VAL A 313 -0.78 -13.53 3.56
N LYS A 314 -0.38 -12.92 2.44
CA LYS A 314 -1.33 -12.46 1.43
C LYS A 314 -2.00 -13.63 0.71
N ALA A 315 -3.32 -13.59 0.56
CA ALA A 315 -4.09 -14.66 -0.08
C ALA A 315 -3.65 -14.93 -1.54
N GLU A 316 -3.18 -13.90 -2.25
CA GLU A 316 -2.66 -14.01 -3.61
C GLU A 316 -1.27 -14.64 -3.72
N SER A 317 -0.55 -14.78 -2.60
CA SER A 317 0.80 -15.34 -2.57
C SER A 317 0.81 -16.87 -2.47
N MET A 318 1.99 -17.50 -2.60
CA MET A 318 2.14 -18.94 -2.45
C MET A 318 2.17 -19.33 -0.96
N ILE A 319 1.02 -19.75 -0.45
CA ILE A 319 0.84 -20.21 0.92
C ILE A 319 1.29 -21.67 1.01
N GLN A 320 2.35 -21.92 1.76
CA GLN A 320 2.87 -23.25 2.05
C GLN A 320 2.16 -23.88 3.24
N VAL A 321 1.22 -24.78 2.95
CA VAL A 321 0.27 -25.32 3.95
C VAL A 321 0.89 -26.39 4.85
N ASP A 322 2.06 -26.90 4.47
CA ASP A 322 2.96 -27.70 5.31
C ASP A 322 3.37 -26.97 6.60
N ARG A 323 3.18 -25.66 6.65
CA ARG A 323 3.41 -24.81 7.83
C ARG A 323 2.15 -24.50 8.59
N TYR A 324 1.39 -25.53 8.93
CA TYR A 324 0.14 -25.36 9.64
C TYR A 324 0.35 -24.89 11.09
N SER A 325 -0.67 -24.23 11.61
CA SER A 325 -0.81 -23.76 13.00
C SER A 325 -1.42 -24.84 13.90
N ASP A 326 -2.26 -25.70 13.34
CA ASP A 326 -2.93 -26.81 14.03
C ASP A 326 -3.28 -27.93 13.04
N ALA A 327 -3.37 -29.17 13.51
CA ALA A 327 -3.68 -30.32 12.66
C ALA A 327 -4.25 -31.52 13.43
N PHE A 328 -4.95 -32.38 12.70
CA PHE A 328 -5.41 -33.69 13.17
C PHE A 328 -5.11 -34.76 12.12
N GLU A 329 -4.40 -35.81 12.54
CA GLU A 329 -3.96 -36.91 11.66
C GLU A 329 -3.29 -36.45 10.34
N ALA A 330 -2.60 -35.30 10.36
CA ALA A 330 -1.80 -34.78 9.25
C ALA A 330 -0.31 -34.73 9.63
N SER A 331 0.58 -34.92 8.65
CA SER A 331 2.03 -34.85 8.85
C SER A 331 2.71 -33.94 7.83
N VAL A 332 3.94 -33.54 8.13
CA VAL A 332 4.79 -32.75 7.24
C VAL A 332 5.97 -33.63 6.82
N GLU A 333 6.23 -33.69 5.53
CA GLU A 333 7.30 -34.52 4.95
C GLU A 333 8.23 -33.64 4.10
N TYR A 334 9.50 -34.03 3.98
CA TYR A 334 10.45 -33.33 3.11
C TYR A 334 10.20 -33.69 1.63
N HIS A 335 10.34 -32.71 0.74
CA HIS A 335 10.36 -32.97 -0.71
C HIS A 335 11.53 -33.87 -1.11
N ASP A 336 12.71 -33.65 -0.50
CA ASP A 336 13.94 -34.39 -0.77
C ASP A 336 14.81 -34.47 0.50
N THR A 337 15.03 -35.67 1.02
CA THR A 337 15.87 -35.89 2.22
C THR A 337 17.37 -35.81 1.93
N THR A 338 17.77 -35.70 0.67
CA THR A 338 19.15 -35.42 0.24
C THR A 338 19.40 -33.93 0.02
N ASN A 339 18.33 -33.13 -0.04
CA ASN A 339 18.36 -31.68 -0.16
C ASN A 339 17.20 -31.05 0.62
N TYR A 340 17.39 -30.85 1.92
CA TYR A 340 16.36 -30.32 2.80
C TYR A 340 15.89 -28.89 2.41
N PHE A 341 16.70 -28.11 1.69
CA PHE A 341 16.31 -26.80 1.15
C PHE A 341 15.26 -26.89 0.02
N ALA A 342 15.00 -28.09 -0.52
CA ALA A 342 13.89 -28.31 -1.45
C ALA A 342 12.51 -28.10 -0.79
N GLY A 343 12.46 -28.03 0.54
CA GLY A 343 11.27 -27.72 1.30
C GLY A 343 10.48 -28.95 1.73
N TRP A 344 9.20 -28.74 2.03
CA TRP A 344 8.30 -29.75 2.59
C TRP A 344 6.93 -29.68 1.95
N TYR A 345 6.10 -30.68 2.24
CA TYR A 345 4.69 -30.69 1.90
C TYR A 345 3.86 -31.31 3.04
N LEU A 346 2.58 -30.97 3.06
CA LEU A 346 1.59 -31.53 3.96
C LEU A 346 1.10 -32.87 3.42
N THR A 347 1.00 -33.88 4.28
CA THR A 347 0.37 -35.17 3.98
C THR A 347 -0.96 -35.30 4.72
N LEU A 348 -2.03 -35.57 3.98
CA LEU A 348 -3.36 -35.92 4.51
C LEU A 348 -3.63 -37.38 4.17
N ALA A 349 -3.35 -38.27 5.12
CA ALA A 349 -3.28 -39.72 4.86
C ALA A 349 -4.62 -40.45 5.03
N LYS A 350 -5.58 -39.87 5.77
CA LYS A 350 -6.83 -40.53 6.16
C LYS A 350 -8.00 -39.57 6.12
N GLU A 351 -9.17 -40.06 5.69
CA GLU A 351 -10.40 -39.27 5.65
C GLU A 351 -10.71 -38.67 7.03
N GLY A 352 -11.04 -37.37 7.05
CA GLY A 352 -11.19 -36.60 8.28
C GLY A 352 -9.89 -36.02 8.85
N SER A 353 -8.73 -36.32 8.27
CA SER A 353 -7.50 -35.57 8.57
C SER A 353 -7.61 -34.13 8.10
N TRP A 354 -7.03 -33.20 8.86
CA TRP A 354 -7.04 -31.79 8.50
C TRP A 354 -5.83 -31.05 9.04
N SER A 355 -5.55 -29.90 8.42
CA SER A 355 -4.60 -28.91 8.91
C SER A 355 -5.19 -27.50 8.79
N THR A 356 -4.76 -26.59 9.66
CA THR A 356 -5.20 -25.18 9.65
C THR A 356 -3.99 -24.27 9.46
N PHE A 357 -4.08 -23.36 8.49
CA PHE A 357 -3.12 -22.29 8.28
C PHE A 357 -3.79 -20.96 8.64
N ASN A 358 -3.32 -20.32 9.71
CA ASN A 358 -3.89 -19.07 10.20
C ASN A 358 -3.34 -17.82 9.48
N ASP A 359 -3.98 -16.68 9.74
CA ASP A 359 -3.50 -15.35 9.39
C ASP A 359 -3.27 -15.16 7.86
N VAL A 360 -4.29 -15.46 7.05
CA VAL A 360 -4.30 -15.20 5.60
C VAL A 360 -5.11 -13.96 5.29
N ASP A 361 -4.49 -12.95 4.70
CA ASP A 361 -5.07 -11.63 4.44
C ASP A 361 -5.49 -11.47 2.97
N SER A 362 -6.78 -11.26 2.74
CA SER A 362 -7.33 -10.89 1.42
C SER A 362 -7.66 -9.39 1.31
N GLY A 363 -7.32 -8.60 2.33
CA GLY A 363 -7.68 -7.19 2.43
C GLY A 363 -9.19 -7.03 2.33
N PHE A 364 -9.64 -6.20 1.39
CA PHE A 364 -11.07 -5.92 1.19
C PHE A 364 -11.63 -6.65 -0.04
N TYR A 365 -11.03 -7.78 -0.38
CA TYR A 365 -11.36 -8.53 -1.56
C TYR A 365 -11.69 -9.98 -1.20
N THR A 366 -12.55 -10.60 -2.00
CA THR A 366 -12.79 -12.04 -1.95
C THR A 366 -12.36 -12.66 -3.29
N PRO A 367 -11.61 -13.78 -3.29
CA PRO A 367 -11.20 -14.48 -4.48
C PRO A 367 -12.32 -15.37 -5.02
N ALA A 368 -12.31 -15.61 -6.34
CA ALA A 368 -13.22 -16.54 -7.00
C ALA A 368 -12.57 -17.86 -7.41
N GLU A 369 -11.25 -18.01 -7.25
CA GLU A 369 -10.50 -19.21 -7.64
C GLU A 369 -9.38 -19.51 -6.63
N ALA A 370 -9.22 -20.78 -6.29
CA ALA A 370 -8.06 -21.33 -5.59
C ALA A 370 -7.21 -22.13 -6.59
N VAL A 371 -5.91 -21.92 -6.58
CA VAL A 371 -4.91 -22.69 -7.35
C VAL A 371 -4.03 -23.43 -6.36
N VAL A 372 -3.97 -24.75 -6.47
CA VAL A 372 -3.31 -25.62 -5.49
C VAL A 372 -2.32 -26.53 -6.20
N ARG A 373 -1.10 -26.65 -5.67
CA ARG A 373 -0.16 -27.71 -6.07
C ARG A 373 -0.31 -28.91 -5.13
N ALA A 374 -0.78 -30.02 -5.69
CA ALA A 374 -1.05 -31.24 -4.95
C ALA A 374 -0.68 -32.49 -5.77
N ARG A 375 -0.63 -33.65 -5.11
CA ARG A 375 -0.53 -34.98 -5.75
C ARG A 375 -1.32 -36.03 -4.98
N SER A 376 -1.74 -37.09 -5.66
CA SER A 376 -2.41 -38.23 -5.04
C SER A 376 -2.23 -39.48 -5.87
N GLY A 377 -1.73 -40.56 -5.29
CA GLY A 377 -1.49 -41.82 -6.02
C GLY A 377 -2.75 -42.45 -6.61
N GLN A 378 -3.90 -42.29 -5.97
CA GLN A 378 -5.19 -42.88 -6.39
C GLN A 378 -6.26 -41.83 -6.72
N GLY A 379 -5.92 -40.55 -6.62
CA GLY A 379 -6.88 -39.46 -6.66
C GLY A 379 -7.55 -39.24 -5.31
N GLY A 380 -8.04 -38.02 -5.09
CA GLY A 380 -8.66 -37.65 -3.83
C GLY A 380 -9.26 -36.24 -3.89
N ALA A 381 -9.89 -35.82 -2.81
CA ALA A 381 -10.40 -34.47 -2.68
C ALA A 381 -10.28 -33.97 -1.25
N PHE A 382 -10.07 -32.67 -1.11
CA PHE A 382 -10.10 -31.97 0.17
C PHE A 382 -10.93 -30.70 0.06
N ARG A 383 -11.39 -30.18 1.19
CA ARG A 383 -12.12 -28.92 1.28
C ARG A 383 -11.25 -27.85 1.91
N ILE A 384 -11.45 -26.62 1.45
CA ILE A 384 -10.98 -25.41 2.13
C ILE A 384 -12.15 -24.89 2.94
N VAL A 385 -11.95 -24.77 4.25
CA VAL A 385 -12.96 -24.34 5.22
C VAL A 385 -12.49 -23.03 5.84
N VAL A 386 -13.36 -22.03 5.83
CA VAL A 386 -13.16 -20.70 6.44
C VAL A 386 -14.38 -20.41 7.31
N ASP A 387 -14.15 -20.01 8.57
CA ASP A 387 -15.20 -19.71 9.55
C ASP A 387 -16.28 -20.81 9.65
N GLY A 388 -15.84 -22.07 9.59
CA GLY A 388 -16.70 -23.26 9.66
C GLY A 388 -17.49 -23.58 8.39
N LYS A 389 -17.31 -22.82 7.30
CA LYS A 389 -17.98 -23.04 6.01
C LYS A 389 -16.99 -23.50 4.95
N THR A 390 -17.38 -24.50 4.17
CA THR A 390 -16.62 -24.88 2.97
C THR A 390 -16.71 -23.77 1.93
N VAL A 391 -15.55 -23.22 1.56
CA VAL A 391 -15.44 -22.17 0.54
C VAL A 391 -14.99 -22.73 -0.82
N ALA A 392 -14.29 -23.87 -0.81
CA ALA A 392 -13.92 -24.61 -2.02
C ALA A 392 -13.79 -26.12 -1.74
N GLU A 393 -14.13 -26.93 -2.74
CA GLU A 393 -13.79 -28.37 -2.77
C GLU A 393 -12.80 -28.58 -3.94
N VAL A 394 -11.64 -29.17 -3.63
CA VAL A 394 -10.52 -29.29 -4.55
C VAL A 394 -10.33 -30.76 -4.94
N GLU A 395 -10.49 -31.04 -6.22
CA GLU A 395 -10.28 -32.36 -6.81
C GLU A 395 -8.82 -32.54 -7.23
N VAL A 396 -8.18 -33.62 -6.76
CA VAL A 396 -6.81 -33.98 -7.10
C VAL A 396 -6.83 -35.27 -7.94
N PRO A 397 -6.37 -35.24 -9.21
CA PRO A 397 -6.39 -36.41 -10.07
C PRO A 397 -5.40 -37.49 -9.61
N ALA A 398 -5.66 -38.74 -10.01
CA ALA A 398 -4.74 -39.84 -9.76
C ALA A 398 -3.44 -39.67 -10.53
N GLY A 399 -2.31 -39.72 -9.82
CA GLY A 399 -0.97 -39.57 -10.38
C GLY A 399 0.08 -39.33 -9.29
N SER A 400 1.28 -39.86 -9.49
CA SER A 400 2.40 -39.67 -8.57
C SER A 400 3.13 -38.34 -8.72
N ALA A 401 2.88 -37.61 -9.81
CA ALA A 401 3.50 -36.32 -10.09
C ALA A 401 2.73 -35.17 -9.42
N TRP A 402 3.47 -34.14 -9.00
CA TRP A 402 2.90 -32.86 -8.58
C TRP A 402 2.17 -32.18 -9.74
N SER A 403 0.97 -31.68 -9.49
CA SER A 403 0.18 -30.94 -10.49
C SER A 403 -0.54 -29.75 -9.87
N GLU A 404 -0.78 -28.72 -10.69
CA GLU A 404 -1.64 -27.61 -10.30
C GLU A 404 -3.10 -27.96 -10.62
N VAL A 405 -3.96 -27.85 -9.62
CA VAL A 405 -5.41 -28.00 -9.75
C VAL A 405 -6.09 -26.68 -9.37
N LYS A 406 -7.25 -26.43 -9.97
CA LYS A 406 -8.02 -25.20 -9.75
C LYS A 406 -9.41 -25.55 -9.23
N ALA A 407 -9.89 -24.78 -8.27
CA ALA A 407 -11.23 -24.91 -7.73
C ALA A 407 -11.91 -23.54 -7.66
N PRO A 408 -13.22 -23.45 -7.96
CA PRO A 408 -13.98 -22.25 -7.69
C PRO A 408 -14.04 -21.99 -6.18
N VAL A 409 -13.95 -20.72 -5.80
CA VAL A 409 -14.11 -20.28 -4.41
C VAL A 409 -15.44 -19.55 -4.28
N SER A 410 -16.14 -19.82 -3.19
CA SER A 410 -17.42 -19.22 -2.84
C SER A 410 -17.37 -18.66 -1.42
N GLY A 411 -18.15 -17.61 -1.16
CA GLY A 411 -18.18 -16.92 0.13
C GLY A 411 -17.27 -15.68 0.19
N ASP A 412 -17.28 -15.05 1.35
CA ASP A 412 -16.49 -13.87 1.66
C ASP A 412 -15.21 -14.27 2.41
N LEU A 413 -14.06 -14.11 1.77
CA LEU A 413 -12.74 -14.32 2.37
C LEU A 413 -12.02 -12.98 2.64
N SER A 414 -12.73 -11.85 2.58
CA SER A 414 -12.15 -10.55 2.93
C SER A 414 -11.73 -10.50 4.40
N GLY A 415 -10.76 -9.64 4.67
CA GLY A 415 -10.05 -9.51 5.93
C GLY A 415 -9.01 -10.61 6.10
N VAL A 416 -8.62 -10.80 7.36
CA VAL A 416 -7.71 -11.86 7.78
C VAL A 416 -8.53 -13.09 8.17
N ARG A 417 -8.26 -14.23 7.54
CA ARG A 417 -8.98 -15.49 7.70
C ARG A 417 -8.02 -16.65 7.97
N ASN A 418 -8.53 -17.66 8.68
CA ASN A 418 -7.85 -18.94 8.85
C ASN A 418 -8.37 -19.92 7.80
N LEU A 419 -7.46 -20.65 7.16
CA LEU A 419 -7.78 -21.65 6.16
C LEU A 419 -7.61 -23.05 6.77
N ARG A 420 -8.68 -23.83 6.83
CA ARG A 420 -8.59 -25.26 7.17
C ARG A 420 -8.69 -26.12 5.92
N PHE A 421 -7.74 -27.04 5.76
CA PHE A 421 -7.67 -28.03 4.69
C PHE A 421 -8.13 -29.36 5.27
N GLU A 422 -9.29 -29.86 4.84
CA GLU A 422 -9.90 -31.08 5.39
C GLU A 422 -10.04 -32.15 4.30
N LEU A 423 -9.46 -33.33 4.54
CA LEU A 423 -9.53 -34.44 3.59
C LEU A 423 -10.93 -35.04 3.55
N VAL A 424 -11.52 -35.03 2.36
CA VAL A 424 -12.86 -35.60 2.10
C VAL A 424 -12.76 -37.05 1.65
N ARG A 425 -11.79 -37.38 0.79
CA ARG A 425 -11.61 -38.76 0.30
C ARG A 425 -10.22 -38.99 -0.27
N GLY A 426 -9.80 -40.25 -0.24
CA GLY A 426 -8.50 -40.69 -0.72
C GLY A 426 -7.38 -40.40 0.26
N ALA A 427 -6.17 -40.25 -0.25
CA ALA A 427 -4.99 -39.77 0.46
C ALA A 427 -4.21 -38.88 -0.50
N LEU A 428 -3.72 -37.74 -0.03
CA LEU A 428 -3.07 -36.76 -0.90
C LEU A 428 -2.06 -35.90 -0.14
N ASP A 429 -1.18 -35.30 -0.92
CA ASP A 429 -0.18 -34.35 -0.46
C ASP A 429 -0.47 -32.96 -1.03
N ILE A 430 -0.30 -31.93 -0.21
CA ILE A 430 -0.48 -30.52 -0.59
C ILE A 430 0.84 -29.79 -0.34
N ASP A 431 1.37 -29.13 -1.37
CA ASP A 431 2.58 -28.31 -1.26
C ASP A 431 2.21 -26.86 -0.96
N TRP A 432 1.52 -26.20 -1.90
CA TRP A 432 1.08 -24.82 -1.72
C TRP A 432 -0.29 -24.55 -2.31
N ILE A 433 -0.89 -23.45 -1.85
CA ILE A 433 -2.09 -22.83 -2.40
C ILE A 433 -1.87 -21.35 -2.65
N ARG A 434 -2.55 -20.79 -3.66
CA ARG A 434 -2.74 -19.35 -3.83
C ARG A 434 -4.16 -19.07 -4.32
N PHE A 435 -4.69 -17.90 -3.99
CA PHE A 435 -5.98 -17.45 -4.47
C PHE A 435 -5.85 -16.50 -5.68
N ALA A 436 -6.90 -16.42 -6.49
CA ALA A 436 -6.94 -15.61 -7.70
C ALA A 436 -8.35 -15.08 -7.99
N LYS A 437 -8.45 -14.16 -8.97
CA LYS A 437 -9.69 -13.53 -9.42
C LYS A 437 -10.41 -12.79 -8.28
N PHE A 438 -9.70 -11.86 -7.66
CA PHE A 438 -10.21 -11.07 -6.55
C PHE A 438 -11.24 -10.05 -7.03
N SER A 439 -12.31 -9.93 -6.26
CA SER A 439 -13.34 -8.90 -6.40
C SER A 439 -13.53 -8.19 -5.08
N ARG A 440 -13.76 -6.88 -5.12
CA ARG A 440 -13.90 -6.06 -3.91
C ARG A 440 -15.19 -6.40 -3.19
N VAL A 441 -15.13 -6.55 -1.89
CA VAL A 441 -16.31 -6.75 -1.03
C VAL A 441 -16.87 -5.38 -0.68
N ASN A 442 -18.16 -5.20 -0.95
CA ASN A 442 -18.87 -3.99 -0.57
C ASN A 442 -19.27 -4.04 0.91
N PRO A 443 -19.31 -2.89 1.60
CA PRO A 443 -19.82 -2.83 2.95
C PRO A 443 -21.32 -3.20 2.99
N PRO A 444 -21.84 -3.75 4.09
CA PRO A 444 -23.26 -4.13 4.21
C PRO A 444 -24.25 -3.00 3.90
N GLU A 445 -23.85 -1.76 4.17
CA GLU A 445 -24.67 -0.56 4.03
C GLU A 445 -24.89 -0.16 2.57
N GLY A 446 -23.98 -0.50 1.65
CA GLY A 446 -24.08 0.00 0.29
C GLY A 446 -22.89 -0.33 -0.60
N VAL A 447 -22.85 0.31 -1.76
CA VAL A 447 -21.77 0.13 -2.73
C VAL A 447 -20.66 1.13 -2.44
N SER A 448 -19.42 0.65 -2.40
CA SER A 448 -18.28 1.54 -2.17
C SER A 448 -18.18 2.59 -3.28
N ALA A 449 -17.78 3.83 -2.94
CA ALA A 449 -17.66 4.87 -3.95
C ALA A 449 -16.54 4.55 -4.97
N GLU A 450 -16.77 5.02 -6.20
CA GLU A 450 -15.96 4.71 -7.39
C GLU A 450 -14.50 5.16 -7.24
N ASN A 451 -14.27 6.26 -6.53
CA ASN A 451 -12.97 6.91 -6.37
C ASN A 451 -12.23 6.51 -5.07
N ASN A 452 -12.69 5.50 -4.35
CA ASN A 452 -11.97 5.01 -3.19
C ASN A 452 -10.58 4.49 -3.60
N ILE A 453 -9.58 4.72 -2.74
CA ILE A 453 -8.26 4.14 -2.92
C ILE A 453 -8.31 2.61 -2.76
N PRO A 454 -7.31 1.87 -3.29
CA PRO A 454 -7.22 0.43 -3.09
C PRO A 454 -7.35 0.03 -1.61
N GLY A 455 -8.30 -0.85 -1.33
CA GLY A 455 -8.63 -1.32 0.01
C GLY A 455 -9.71 -0.51 0.75
N ALA A 456 -9.81 0.80 0.59
CA ALA A 456 -10.79 1.55 1.39
C ALA A 456 -12.24 1.23 1.00
N ILE A 457 -13.07 0.58 1.83
CA ILE A 457 -14.50 0.28 1.50
C ILE A 457 -15.48 1.43 1.79
N TYR A 458 -15.00 2.49 2.43
CA TYR A 458 -15.74 3.73 2.66
C TYR A 458 -15.05 4.92 1.95
N PRO A 459 -15.78 5.98 1.57
CA PRO A 459 -17.23 6.09 1.69
C PRO A 459 -17.96 5.07 0.81
N CYS A 460 -19.19 4.76 1.22
CA CYS A 460 -20.11 3.94 0.45
C CYS A 460 -21.47 4.61 0.37
N VAL A 461 -22.25 4.24 -0.64
CA VAL A 461 -23.57 4.82 -0.93
C VAL A 461 -24.60 3.69 -0.99
N ASP A 462 -25.69 3.84 -0.24
CA ASP A 462 -26.79 2.88 -0.24
C ASP A 462 -27.78 3.12 -1.40
N SER A 463 -28.78 2.26 -1.53
CA SER A 463 -29.80 2.38 -2.59
C SER A 463 -30.75 3.57 -2.39
N GLU A 464 -30.75 4.21 -1.22
CA GLU A 464 -31.55 5.38 -0.90
C GLU A 464 -30.77 6.69 -1.14
N GLY A 465 -29.50 6.61 -1.58
CA GLY A 465 -28.65 7.77 -1.82
C GLY A 465 -28.02 8.34 -0.55
N ARG A 466 -28.02 7.59 0.56
CA ARG A 466 -27.29 7.98 1.78
C ARG A 466 -25.84 7.54 1.67
N ALA A 467 -24.93 8.41 2.09
CA ALA A 467 -23.52 8.12 2.13
C ALA A 467 -23.08 7.76 3.55
N THR A 468 -22.25 6.73 3.67
CA THR A 468 -21.62 6.37 4.95
C THR A 468 -20.13 6.64 4.87
N PHE A 469 -19.60 7.34 5.88
CA PHE A 469 -18.19 7.69 6.01
C PHE A 469 -17.60 7.02 7.24
N THR A 470 -16.31 6.68 7.18
CA THR A 470 -15.57 6.19 8.34
C THR A 470 -14.18 6.81 8.43
N LEU A 471 -13.66 6.94 9.66
CA LEU A 471 -12.30 7.39 9.91
C LEU A 471 -11.77 6.74 11.20
N MET A 472 -10.62 6.06 11.12
CA MET A 472 -9.93 5.59 12.33
C MET A 472 -9.16 6.76 12.96
N ALA A 473 -9.60 7.22 14.12
CA ALA A 473 -8.96 8.31 14.86
C ALA A 473 -9.17 8.12 16.38
N PRO A 474 -8.42 7.20 17.02
CA PRO A 474 -8.61 6.82 18.42
C PRO A 474 -8.37 7.94 19.43
N ASP A 475 -7.62 8.98 19.07
CA ASP A 475 -7.33 10.12 19.96
C ASP A 475 -8.16 11.37 19.65
N ALA A 476 -8.87 11.39 18.51
CA ALA A 476 -9.73 12.51 18.16
C ALA A 476 -10.87 12.65 19.17
N LYS A 477 -11.30 13.90 19.39
CA LYS A 477 -12.40 14.25 20.31
C LYS A 477 -13.70 14.49 19.54
N GLU A 478 -13.60 15.09 18.35
CA GLU A 478 -14.72 15.38 17.48
C GLU A 478 -14.35 15.08 16.03
N VAL A 479 -15.21 14.34 15.34
CA VAL A 479 -15.08 14.09 13.90
C VAL A 479 -16.42 14.34 13.21
N ALA A 480 -16.40 14.96 12.03
CA ALA A 480 -17.59 15.17 11.19
C ALA A 480 -17.26 15.02 9.70
N ALA A 481 -18.27 14.75 8.88
CA ALA A 481 -18.19 14.88 7.41
C ALA A 481 -18.89 16.18 6.98
N ASP A 482 -18.18 17.07 6.28
CA ASP A 482 -18.71 18.31 5.69
C ASP A 482 -18.89 18.10 4.17
N ILE A 483 -20.14 18.00 3.73
CA ILE A 483 -20.52 17.76 2.33
C ILE A 483 -21.23 19.02 1.84
N CYS A 484 -20.57 19.78 0.95
CA CYS A 484 -21.08 21.03 0.42
C CYS A 484 -21.62 22.01 1.50
N GLY A 485 -21.00 22.06 2.68
CA GLY A 485 -21.40 22.94 3.79
C GLY A 485 -22.39 22.33 4.78
N VAL A 486 -22.93 21.13 4.50
CA VAL A 486 -23.76 20.37 5.45
C VAL A 486 -22.85 19.47 6.28
N VAL A 487 -22.82 19.70 7.59
CA VAL A 487 -21.92 19.03 8.52
C VAL A 487 -22.64 17.92 9.26
N TYR A 488 -22.13 16.69 9.13
CA TYR A 488 -22.65 15.47 9.75
C TYR A 488 -21.69 14.99 10.85
N PRO A 489 -22.01 15.16 12.14
CA PRO A 489 -21.20 14.64 13.24
C PRO A 489 -21.08 13.11 13.21
N MET A 490 -19.88 12.60 13.44
CA MET A 490 -19.59 11.16 13.48
C MET A 490 -19.61 10.62 14.91
N THR A 491 -19.93 9.34 15.04
CA THR A 491 -19.90 8.61 16.32
C THR A 491 -18.70 7.68 16.39
N LYS A 492 -17.95 7.72 17.49
CA LYS A 492 -16.78 6.86 17.75
C LYS A 492 -17.18 5.57 18.46
N ASN A 493 -16.67 4.42 18.03
CA ASN A 493 -16.80 3.16 18.76
C ASN A 493 -15.63 2.92 19.76
N ALA A 494 -15.64 1.78 20.45
CA ALA A 494 -14.63 1.45 21.46
C ALA A 494 -13.22 1.32 20.88
N GLU A 495 -13.11 0.94 19.61
CA GLU A 495 -11.87 0.76 18.87
C GLU A 495 -11.32 2.07 18.26
N GLY A 496 -12.02 3.19 18.45
CA GLY A 496 -11.60 4.49 17.93
C GLY A 496 -12.00 4.78 16.48
N LEU A 497 -12.84 3.94 15.88
CA LEU A 497 -13.42 4.15 14.55
C LEU A 497 -14.61 5.11 14.65
N TRP A 498 -14.54 6.20 13.89
CA TRP A 498 -15.62 7.14 13.70
C TRP A 498 -16.46 6.72 12.51
N LYS A 499 -17.79 6.86 12.62
CA LYS A 499 -18.75 6.54 11.55
C LYS A 499 -19.92 7.53 11.53
N VAL A 500 -20.42 7.85 10.34
CA VAL A 500 -21.72 8.52 10.14
C VAL A 500 -22.36 8.04 8.85
N THR A 501 -23.69 7.99 8.83
CA THR A 501 -24.50 7.85 7.62
C THR A 501 -25.32 9.11 7.47
N THR A 502 -25.30 9.71 6.29
CA THR A 502 -26.02 10.96 5.99
C THR A 502 -27.51 10.71 5.79
N ASP A 503 -28.29 11.79 5.75
CA ASP A 503 -29.57 11.79 5.03
C ASP A 503 -29.33 11.59 3.51
N PRO A 504 -30.36 11.25 2.71
CA PRO A 504 -30.21 11.11 1.27
C PRO A 504 -29.61 12.37 0.61
N ILE A 505 -28.58 12.18 -0.20
CA ILE A 505 -27.90 13.24 -0.94
C ILE A 505 -28.42 13.22 -2.39
N VAL A 506 -28.55 14.40 -3.00
CA VAL A 506 -28.95 14.50 -4.40
C VAL A 506 -27.95 13.78 -5.33
N VAL A 507 -28.43 13.20 -6.42
CA VAL A 507 -27.58 12.51 -7.39
C VAL A 507 -26.50 13.43 -7.98
N GLY A 508 -25.35 12.85 -8.29
CA GLY A 508 -24.21 13.55 -8.86
C GLY A 508 -22.96 13.55 -7.97
N PRO A 509 -21.87 14.14 -8.48
CA PRO A 509 -20.63 14.34 -7.74
C PRO A 509 -20.71 15.54 -6.78
N HIS A 510 -20.25 15.32 -5.54
CA HIS A 510 -20.24 16.30 -4.45
C HIS A 510 -18.84 16.45 -3.85
N TYR A 511 -18.37 17.69 -3.68
CA TYR A 511 -17.15 17.94 -2.94
C TYR A 511 -17.41 17.80 -1.43
N TYR A 512 -16.50 17.12 -0.72
CA TYR A 512 -16.61 16.98 0.72
C TYR A 512 -15.23 17.00 1.41
N ARG A 513 -15.26 17.15 2.74
CA ARG A 513 -14.09 17.05 3.62
C ARG A 513 -14.47 16.36 4.93
N LEU A 514 -13.48 15.77 5.59
CA LEU A 514 -13.60 15.40 7.00
C LEU A 514 -13.14 16.56 7.87
N VAL A 515 -13.79 16.73 9.02
CA VAL A 515 -13.43 17.70 10.05
C VAL A 515 -12.99 16.93 11.28
N VAL A 516 -11.72 17.05 11.68
CA VAL A 516 -11.15 16.37 12.86
C VAL A 516 -10.65 17.43 13.82
N ASP A 517 -11.25 17.52 15.01
CA ASP A 517 -10.92 18.50 16.04
C ASP A 517 -10.80 19.95 15.49
N GLY A 518 -11.73 20.31 14.59
CA GLY A 518 -11.81 21.62 13.94
C GLY A 518 -10.96 21.79 12.67
N VAL A 519 -10.11 20.81 12.32
CA VAL A 519 -9.27 20.84 11.11
C VAL A 519 -9.99 20.19 9.94
N ARG A 520 -10.14 20.92 8.83
CA ARG A 520 -10.70 20.39 7.58
C ARG A 520 -9.61 19.67 6.79
N MET A 521 -9.83 18.41 6.46
CA MET A 521 -8.92 17.57 5.68
C MET A 521 -9.66 16.78 4.60
N ASN A 522 -8.91 16.36 3.58
CA ASN A 522 -9.44 15.38 2.64
C ASN A 522 -9.55 14.02 3.32
N ASP A 523 -10.56 13.26 2.93
CA ASP A 523 -10.74 11.88 3.35
C ASP A 523 -9.59 11.02 2.80
N PRO A 524 -8.79 10.37 3.67
CA PRO A 524 -7.65 9.57 3.23
C PRO A 524 -8.06 8.32 2.44
N ASN A 525 -9.36 8.00 2.41
CA ASN A 525 -9.88 6.82 1.75
C ASN A 525 -10.24 7.01 0.27
N VAL A 526 -10.09 8.22 -0.28
CA VAL A 526 -10.44 8.52 -1.68
C VAL A 526 -9.33 9.23 -2.44
N TYR A 527 -9.27 9.00 -3.75
CA TYR A 527 -8.52 9.87 -4.64
C TYR A 527 -9.16 11.25 -4.68
N THR A 528 -8.32 12.28 -4.57
CA THR A 528 -8.76 13.68 -4.61
C THR A 528 -8.83 14.19 -6.05
N VAL A 529 -9.67 15.20 -6.27
CA VAL A 529 -9.78 15.97 -7.51
C VAL A 529 -9.51 17.45 -7.22
N TYR A 530 -9.27 18.27 -8.23
CA TYR A 530 -9.13 19.72 -8.05
C TYR A 530 -10.47 20.44 -8.17
N GLY A 531 -10.76 21.35 -7.26
CA GLY A 531 -11.95 22.19 -7.25
C GLY A 531 -11.98 23.11 -6.03
N SER A 532 -12.75 24.19 -6.07
CA SER A 532 -12.77 25.20 -4.99
C SER A 532 -11.36 25.67 -4.56
N GLY A 533 -10.43 25.78 -5.52
CA GLY A 533 -9.08 26.32 -5.35
C GLY A 533 -8.09 25.40 -4.64
N SER A 534 -8.43 24.11 -4.47
CA SER A 534 -7.54 23.13 -3.84
C SER A 534 -7.89 21.69 -4.22
N SER A 535 -7.11 20.72 -3.74
CA SER A 535 -7.50 19.31 -3.82
C SER A 535 -8.63 19.01 -2.83
N PHE A 536 -9.67 18.33 -3.30
CA PHE A 536 -10.86 17.94 -2.54
C PHE A 536 -11.15 16.45 -2.67
N SER A 537 -11.75 15.87 -1.63
CA SER A 537 -12.43 14.60 -1.74
C SER A 537 -13.73 14.77 -2.54
N LEU A 538 -14.05 13.77 -3.37
CA LEU A 538 -15.26 13.75 -4.19
C LEU A 538 -16.11 12.54 -3.80
N LEU A 539 -17.41 12.72 -3.65
CA LEU A 539 -18.37 11.64 -3.47
C LEU A 539 -19.31 11.63 -4.66
N GLU A 540 -19.40 10.50 -5.37
CA GLU A 540 -20.39 10.32 -6.43
C GLU A 540 -21.62 9.61 -5.86
N ILE A 541 -22.76 10.31 -5.83
CA ILE A 541 -24.08 9.69 -5.66
C ILE A 541 -24.56 9.26 -7.06
N PRO A 542 -24.65 7.96 -7.34
CA PRO A 542 -24.92 7.50 -8.71
C PRO A 542 -26.36 7.84 -9.12
N GLU A 543 -26.53 8.31 -10.35
CA GLU A 543 -27.83 8.25 -11.02
C GLU A 543 -28.26 6.78 -11.25
N PRO A 544 -29.55 6.51 -11.49
CA PRO A 544 -30.00 5.22 -11.98
C PRO A 544 -29.12 4.76 -13.16
N ALA A 545 -28.81 3.46 -13.24
CA ALA A 545 -27.83 2.95 -14.18
C ALA A 545 -28.14 3.28 -15.66
N GLU A 546 -29.43 3.37 -16.00
CA GLU A 546 -29.90 3.78 -17.33
C GLU A 546 -29.60 5.25 -17.65
N ASP A 547 -29.80 6.14 -16.67
CA ASP A 547 -29.51 7.58 -16.78
C ASP A 547 -28.00 7.84 -16.75
N ALA A 548 -27.26 7.05 -15.98
CA ALA A 548 -25.81 7.16 -15.87
C ALA A 548 -25.04 6.65 -17.10
N ALA A 549 -25.69 5.87 -17.96
CA ALA A 549 -25.05 5.13 -19.04
C ALA A 549 -24.25 6.02 -20.01
N TYR A 550 -24.65 7.28 -20.21
CA TYR A 550 -23.96 8.17 -21.14
C TYR A 550 -22.57 8.62 -20.65
N TYR A 551 -22.30 8.65 -19.35
CA TYR A 551 -20.99 9.08 -18.80
C TYR A 551 -20.22 7.97 -18.07
N LYS A 552 -20.80 6.78 -17.91
CA LYS A 552 -20.09 5.61 -17.38
C LYS A 552 -19.21 4.98 -18.46
N PHE A 553 -18.10 4.38 -18.00
CA PHE A 553 -17.18 3.66 -18.88
C PHE A 553 -17.88 2.41 -19.45
N ASN A 554 -17.97 2.32 -20.77
CA ASN A 554 -18.61 1.19 -21.44
C ASN A 554 -17.55 0.34 -22.16
N PRO A 555 -17.18 -0.86 -21.64
CA PRO A 555 -16.13 -1.68 -22.23
C PRO A 555 -16.46 -2.22 -23.64
N SER A 556 -17.70 -2.04 -24.11
CA SER A 556 -18.16 -2.51 -25.42
C SER A 556 -17.98 -1.47 -26.55
N VAL A 557 -17.59 -0.23 -26.23
CA VAL A 557 -17.38 0.81 -27.25
C VAL A 557 -15.89 1.12 -27.46
N PRO A 558 -15.50 1.59 -28.66
CA PRO A 558 -14.15 2.10 -28.87
C PRO A 558 -13.88 3.35 -28.04
N HIS A 559 -12.73 3.39 -27.35
CA HIS A 559 -12.34 4.51 -26.49
C HIS A 559 -11.30 5.44 -27.13
N GLY A 560 -11.50 6.74 -26.94
CA GLY A 560 -10.54 7.78 -27.28
C GLY A 560 -9.36 7.84 -26.31
N GLN A 561 -8.52 8.86 -26.49
CA GLN A 561 -7.39 9.13 -25.59
C GLN A 561 -7.46 10.56 -25.09
N VAL A 562 -7.30 10.74 -23.78
CA VAL A 562 -7.05 12.04 -23.17
C VAL A 562 -5.54 12.17 -22.91
N ARG A 563 -4.94 13.26 -23.39
CA ARG A 563 -3.49 13.50 -23.32
C ARG A 563 -3.23 14.73 -22.49
N GLU A 564 -2.38 14.60 -21.48
CA GLU A 564 -1.72 15.75 -20.89
C GLU A 564 -0.75 16.35 -21.91
N CYS A 565 -0.89 17.64 -22.17
CA CYS A 565 -0.13 18.39 -23.15
C CYS A 565 0.46 19.63 -22.46
N GLN A 566 1.72 19.94 -22.76
CA GLN A 566 2.40 21.11 -22.22
C GLN A 566 2.82 22.02 -23.37
N TYR A 567 2.66 23.33 -23.19
CA TYR A 567 3.10 24.35 -24.13
C TYR A 567 3.62 25.58 -23.39
N TRP A 568 4.47 26.34 -24.08
CA TRP A 568 4.97 27.60 -23.55
C TRP A 568 3.97 28.72 -23.82
N SER A 569 3.65 29.52 -22.81
CA SER A 569 2.80 30.71 -22.94
C SER A 569 3.65 31.97 -22.88
N PRO A 570 3.92 32.65 -24.03
CA PRO A 570 4.63 33.91 -24.05
C PRO A 570 3.95 35.01 -23.23
N SER A 571 2.62 35.10 -23.26
CA SER A 571 1.85 36.12 -22.53
C SER A 571 2.02 36.00 -21.01
N HIS A 572 2.17 34.77 -20.49
CA HIS A 572 2.37 34.51 -19.07
C HIS A 572 3.82 34.23 -18.68
N ASN A 573 4.72 34.14 -19.66
CA ASN A 573 6.12 33.76 -19.49
C ASN A 573 6.29 32.49 -18.62
N ARG A 574 5.45 31.48 -18.86
CA ARG A 574 5.46 30.20 -18.13
C ARG A 574 5.01 29.04 -19.01
N MET A 575 5.34 27.83 -18.58
CA MET A 575 4.72 26.62 -19.12
C MET A 575 3.25 26.57 -18.68
N ARG A 576 2.36 26.25 -19.62
CA ARG A 576 0.96 25.93 -19.39
C ARG A 576 0.70 24.47 -19.74
N ARG A 577 -0.33 23.92 -19.11
CA ARG A 577 -0.79 22.55 -19.30
C ARG A 577 -2.23 22.56 -19.78
N CYS A 578 -2.54 21.68 -20.73
CA CYS A 578 -3.89 21.39 -21.16
C CYS A 578 -4.10 19.88 -21.32
N TYR A 579 -5.36 19.46 -21.32
CA TYR A 579 -5.75 18.10 -21.64
C TYR A 579 -6.48 18.07 -22.99
N VAL A 580 -6.08 17.15 -23.86
CA VAL A 580 -6.66 17.01 -25.20
C VAL A 580 -7.23 15.62 -25.38
N TYR A 581 -8.55 15.53 -25.59
CA TYR A 581 -9.22 14.31 -26.02
C TYR A 581 -9.12 14.15 -27.54
N THR A 582 -8.75 12.96 -27.98
CA THR A 582 -8.79 12.53 -29.38
C THR A 582 -9.70 11.32 -29.52
N PRO A 583 -10.58 11.28 -30.54
CA PRO A 583 -11.59 10.23 -30.65
C PRO A 583 -10.97 8.87 -30.97
N ALA A 584 -11.70 7.79 -30.68
CA ALA A 584 -11.26 6.44 -31.00
C ALA A 584 -10.86 6.31 -32.48
N GLY A 585 -9.70 5.68 -32.73
CA GLY A 585 -9.16 5.52 -34.08
C GLY A 585 -8.39 6.73 -34.64
N TYR A 586 -8.27 7.83 -33.89
CA TYR A 586 -7.51 9.02 -34.29
C TYR A 586 -6.08 8.69 -34.73
N GLU A 587 -5.34 7.85 -33.98
CA GLU A 587 -3.95 7.47 -34.32
C GLU A 587 -3.82 6.51 -35.50
N LYS A 588 -4.90 5.83 -35.87
CA LYS A 588 -4.91 4.89 -37.01
C LYS A 588 -5.39 5.55 -38.30
N SER A 589 -5.68 6.85 -38.25
CA SER A 589 -6.35 7.59 -39.31
C SER A 589 -5.58 8.85 -39.69
N LYS A 590 -5.63 9.20 -40.98
CA LYS A 590 -5.13 10.48 -41.51
C LYS A 590 -6.21 11.57 -41.61
N LYS A 591 -7.44 11.29 -41.15
CA LYS A 591 -8.55 12.25 -41.17
C LYS A 591 -8.21 13.46 -40.31
N ARG A 592 -8.71 14.62 -40.72
CA ARG A 592 -8.81 15.81 -39.87
C ARG A 592 -10.16 15.79 -39.15
N TYR A 593 -10.19 16.34 -37.95
CA TYR A 593 -11.36 16.35 -37.07
C TYR A 593 -11.74 17.79 -36.73
N PRO A 594 -13.03 18.11 -36.58
CA PRO A 594 -13.42 19.35 -35.92
C PRO A 594 -12.99 19.30 -34.45
N TYR A 595 -12.94 20.46 -33.80
CA TYR A 595 -12.59 20.53 -32.40
C TYR A 595 -13.31 21.65 -31.67
N PHE A 596 -13.40 21.53 -30.35
CA PHE A 596 -13.85 22.63 -29.52
C PHE A 596 -13.03 22.76 -28.25
N ILE A 597 -12.99 23.99 -27.75
CA ILE A 597 -12.34 24.35 -26.49
C ILE A 597 -13.41 24.29 -25.40
N LEU A 598 -13.14 23.57 -24.30
CA LEU A 598 -14.08 23.30 -23.22
C LEU A 598 -13.50 23.75 -21.88
N GLN A 599 -14.10 24.79 -21.29
CA GLN A 599 -13.55 25.51 -20.13
C GLN A 599 -14.24 25.16 -18.81
N HIS A 600 -13.42 25.04 -17.75
CA HIS A 600 -13.85 24.77 -16.38
C HIS A 600 -14.37 26.04 -15.67
N GLY A 601 -14.93 25.90 -14.48
CA GLY A 601 -15.44 27.00 -13.68
C GLY A 601 -14.39 27.71 -12.82
N MET A 602 -14.81 28.73 -12.09
CA MET A 602 -13.97 29.40 -11.10
C MET A 602 -13.47 28.40 -10.04
N ALA A 603 -12.21 28.55 -9.65
CA ALA A 603 -11.53 27.73 -8.67
C ALA A 603 -11.39 26.24 -9.06
N GLU A 604 -11.49 25.93 -10.35
CA GLU A 604 -11.23 24.61 -10.94
C GLU A 604 -10.05 24.68 -11.90
N ASN A 605 -9.66 23.59 -12.56
CA ASN A 605 -8.55 23.64 -13.51
C ASN A 605 -8.78 22.72 -14.73
N GLU A 606 -7.76 22.59 -15.57
CA GLU A 606 -7.79 21.82 -16.82
C GLU A 606 -8.10 20.31 -16.64
N THR A 607 -8.04 19.77 -15.42
CA THR A 607 -8.39 18.36 -15.15
C THR A 607 -9.90 18.15 -14.97
N GLY A 608 -10.64 19.19 -14.59
CA GLY A 608 -12.00 19.05 -14.07
C GLY A 608 -12.96 18.34 -15.02
N TRP A 609 -12.98 18.75 -16.30
CA TRP A 609 -13.83 18.13 -17.31
C TRP A 609 -13.47 16.66 -17.56
N HIS A 610 -12.20 16.30 -17.45
CA HIS A 610 -11.77 14.92 -17.63
C HIS A 610 -12.15 14.04 -16.42
N GLU A 611 -11.85 14.50 -15.21
CA GLU A 611 -11.98 13.74 -13.97
C GLU A 611 -13.44 13.70 -13.50
N GLN A 612 -13.91 14.76 -12.85
CA GLN A 612 -15.27 14.85 -12.34
C GLN A 612 -16.31 15.17 -13.42
N GLY A 613 -15.91 15.73 -14.57
CA GLY A 613 -16.79 15.96 -15.71
C GLY A 613 -17.01 14.74 -16.62
N LYS A 614 -16.23 13.67 -16.45
CA LYS A 614 -16.35 12.40 -17.21
C LYS A 614 -16.40 12.61 -18.74
N MET A 615 -15.82 13.69 -19.25
CA MET A 615 -15.96 14.15 -20.64
C MET A 615 -15.59 13.07 -21.65
N ALA A 616 -14.50 12.33 -21.41
CA ALA A 616 -14.03 11.30 -22.34
C ALA A 616 -15.07 10.18 -22.55
N ASN A 617 -15.71 9.72 -21.47
CA ASN A 617 -16.75 8.70 -21.54
C ASN A 617 -18.00 9.23 -22.27
N ILE A 618 -18.39 10.48 -21.99
CA ILE A 618 -19.51 11.15 -22.66
C ILE A 618 -19.25 11.22 -24.17
N MET A 619 -18.05 11.65 -24.56
CA MET A 619 -17.65 11.71 -25.97
C MET A 619 -17.62 10.34 -26.63
N ASP A 620 -16.99 9.34 -26.00
CA ASP A 620 -16.89 7.99 -26.53
C ASP A 620 -18.28 7.37 -26.76
N ASN A 621 -19.17 7.47 -25.77
CA ASN A 621 -20.53 6.93 -25.85
C ASN A 621 -21.37 7.68 -26.91
N ALA A 622 -21.27 9.01 -26.99
CA ALA A 622 -21.98 9.81 -27.98
C ALA A 622 -21.49 9.56 -29.42
N ILE A 623 -20.17 9.38 -29.61
CA ILE A 623 -19.57 9.05 -30.91
C ILE A 623 -19.95 7.62 -31.33
N ALA A 624 -19.83 6.64 -30.42
CA ALA A 624 -20.14 5.24 -30.71
C ALA A 624 -21.63 5.03 -31.05
N SER A 625 -22.53 5.79 -30.42
CA SER A 625 -23.97 5.77 -30.72
C SER A 625 -24.36 6.61 -31.95
N GLY A 626 -23.41 7.34 -32.56
CA GLY A 626 -23.66 8.21 -33.72
C GLY A 626 -24.38 9.52 -33.39
N LYS A 627 -24.56 9.86 -32.10
CA LYS A 627 -25.17 11.13 -31.66
C LYS A 627 -24.27 12.34 -31.96
N ALA A 628 -22.96 12.16 -31.79
CA ALA A 628 -21.93 13.17 -32.03
C ALA A 628 -20.96 12.73 -33.14
N VAL A 629 -20.45 13.69 -33.91
CA VAL A 629 -19.36 13.41 -34.85
C VAL A 629 -18.04 13.19 -34.09
N PRO A 630 -17.11 12.35 -34.58
CA PRO A 630 -15.77 12.26 -34.00
C PRO A 630 -15.09 13.64 -34.02
N MET A 631 -14.69 14.15 -32.85
CA MET A 631 -14.10 15.48 -32.69
C MET A 631 -13.03 15.49 -31.59
N VAL A 632 -12.14 16.47 -31.64
CA VAL A 632 -11.12 16.73 -30.61
C VAL A 632 -11.71 17.69 -29.56
N VAL A 633 -11.42 17.46 -28.28
CA VAL A 633 -11.83 18.36 -27.18
C VAL A 633 -10.59 18.86 -26.46
N VAL A 634 -10.47 20.18 -26.31
CA VAL A 634 -9.32 20.83 -25.68
C VAL A 634 -9.76 21.47 -24.37
N MET A 635 -9.17 21.04 -23.25
CA MET A 635 -9.45 21.56 -21.91
C MET A 635 -8.19 22.23 -21.40
N ASP A 636 -8.19 23.55 -21.30
CA ASP A 636 -7.08 24.36 -20.78
C ASP A 636 -7.47 24.95 -19.42
N ASN A 637 -6.55 25.65 -18.79
CA ASN A 637 -6.79 26.41 -17.59
C ASN A 637 -7.30 27.81 -17.97
N GLY A 638 -8.46 28.21 -17.47
CA GLY A 638 -9.08 29.50 -17.76
C GLY A 638 -8.43 30.70 -17.06
N ASP A 639 -7.24 30.54 -16.45
CA ASP A 639 -6.62 31.51 -15.53
C ASP A 639 -7.53 31.91 -14.36
N CYS A 640 -8.40 30.97 -13.97
CA CYS A 640 -9.39 31.12 -12.92
C CYS A 640 -9.37 29.93 -11.95
N ASP A 641 -8.20 29.31 -11.75
CA ASP A 641 -8.02 28.13 -10.90
C ASP A 641 -7.96 28.41 -9.39
N TYR A 642 -8.10 29.67 -9.02
CA TYR A 642 -8.26 30.14 -7.66
C TYR A 642 -9.62 30.83 -7.49
N GLY A 643 -10.01 31.06 -6.24
CA GLY A 643 -11.20 31.86 -5.95
C GLY A 643 -10.98 33.33 -6.27
N MET A 644 -11.95 33.97 -6.93
CA MET A 644 -11.91 35.40 -7.24
C MET A 644 -11.61 36.23 -5.99
N GLY A 645 -10.65 37.16 -6.09
CA GLY A 645 -10.19 37.99 -4.98
C GLY A 645 -9.07 37.37 -4.13
N ALA A 646 -8.56 36.18 -4.49
CA ALA A 646 -7.35 35.65 -3.88
C ALA A 646 -6.10 36.46 -4.25
N ILE A 647 -6.11 37.16 -5.39
CA ILE A 647 -5.05 38.07 -5.82
C ILE A 647 -5.39 39.50 -5.34
N PRO A 648 -4.53 40.16 -4.55
CA PRO A 648 -4.78 41.53 -4.10
C PRO A 648 -4.95 42.52 -5.26
N GLY A 649 -6.08 43.24 -5.27
CA GLY A 649 -6.37 44.28 -6.27
C GLY A 649 -7.02 43.78 -7.56
N GLU A 650 -7.27 42.47 -7.67
CA GLU A 650 -8.07 41.88 -8.74
C GLU A 650 -9.55 42.23 -8.57
N ASP A 651 -10.19 42.62 -9.67
CA ASP A 651 -11.63 42.78 -9.77
C ASP A 651 -12.27 41.73 -10.70
N MET A 652 -13.60 41.69 -10.71
CA MET A 652 -14.39 40.76 -11.50
C MET A 652 -14.11 40.83 -13.01
N MET A 653 -13.71 41.99 -13.54
CA MET A 653 -13.41 42.16 -14.97
C MET A 653 -12.00 41.68 -15.31
N SER A 654 -11.06 41.77 -14.37
CA SER A 654 -9.68 41.31 -14.55
C SER A 654 -9.48 39.81 -14.29
N PHE A 655 -10.37 39.18 -13.52
CA PHE A 655 -10.27 37.77 -13.14
C PHE A 655 -10.40 36.83 -14.34
N GLY A 656 -9.30 36.15 -14.71
CA GLY A 656 -9.23 35.27 -15.88
C GLY A 656 -9.27 36.00 -17.23
N ALA A 657 -9.16 37.33 -17.27
CA ALA A 657 -9.27 38.11 -18.51
C ALA A 657 -8.13 37.83 -19.51
N SER A 658 -6.96 37.42 -19.01
CA SER A 658 -5.82 37.01 -19.84
C SER A 658 -6.11 35.81 -20.74
N PHE A 659 -7.13 35.02 -20.40
CA PHE A 659 -7.41 33.77 -21.08
C PHE A 659 -7.81 33.96 -22.55
N GLU A 660 -8.46 35.07 -22.92
CA GLU A 660 -8.76 35.39 -24.32
C GLU A 660 -7.47 35.44 -25.16
N THR A 661 -6.43 36.12 -24.66
CA THR A 661 -5.13 36.19 -25.33
C THR A 661 -4.50 34.80 -25.46
N VAL A 662 -4.57 33.99 -24.40
CA VAL A 662 -4.08 32.60 -24.43
C VAL A 662 -4.82 31.78 -25.50
N VAL A 663 -6.15 31.88 -25.57
CA VAL A 663 -6.95 31.13 -26.55
C VAL A 663 -6.55 31.49 -27.98
N LEU A 664 -6.51 32.78 -28.29
CA LEU A 664 -6.35 33.29 -29.65
C LEU A 664 -4.91 33.13 -30.16
N ASP A 665 -3.94 33.56 -29.35
CA ASP A 665 -2.57 33.73 -29.80
C ASP A 665 -1.70 32.48 -29.52
N GLU A 666 -2.14 31.60 -28.63
CA GLU A 666 -1.31 30.50 -28.13
C GLU A 666 -1.97 29.12 -28.29
N LEU A 667 -3.16 28.92 -27.72
CA LEU A 667 -3.83 27.62 -27.66
C LEU A 667 -4.34 27.16 -29.02
N ILE A 668 -5.03 28.00 -29.78
CA ILE A 668 -5.48 27.66 -31.14
C ILE A 668 -4.27 27.30 -32.04
N PRO A 669 -3.22 28.14 -32.15
CA PRO A 669 -2.03 27.79 -32.91
C PRO A 669 -1.36 26.49 -32.44
N TYR A 670 -1.28 26.26 -31.13
CA TYR A 670 -0.72 25.03 -30.58
C TYR A 670 -1.52 23.79 -31.02
N VAL A 671 -2.85 23.83 -30.89
CA VAL A 671 -3.73 22.72 -31.24
C VAL A 671 -3.64 22.41 -32.74
N GLU A 672 -3.67 23.44 -33.59
CA GLU A 672 -3.64 23.27 -35.05
C GLU A 672 -2.31 22.76 -35.60
N ASN A 673 -1.21 23.06 -34.91
CA ASN A 673 0.12 22.56 -35.26
C ASN A 673 0.39 21.15 -34.71
N THR A 674 -0.25 20.79 -33.60
CA THR A 674 0.01 19.53 -32.89
C THR A 674 -0.96 18.42 -33.29
N PHE A 675 -2.23 18.77 -33.58
CA PHE A 675 -3.30 17.82 -33.85
C PHE A 675 -3.83 17.93 -35.28
N ARG A 676 -4.36 16.82 -35.80
CA ARG A 676 -5.02 16.70 -37.11
C ARG A 676 -6.42 17.29 -37.01
N VAL A 677 -6.51 18.60 -36.87
CA VAL A 677 -7.77 19.32 -36.81
C VAL A 677 -8.01 20.14 -38.08
N TYR A 678 -9.27 20.52 -38.32
CA TYR A 678 -9.58 21.59 -39.28
C TYR A 678 -9.27 22.95 -38.64
N THR A 679 -8.87 23.91 -39.47
CA THR A 679 -8.43 25.25 -39.01
C THR A 679 -9.40 26.36 -39.39
N ASP A 680 -10.49 26.02 -40.08
CA ASP A 680 -11.55 26.97 -40.45
C ASP A 680 -12.64 27.04 -39.39
N ARG A 681 -13.33 28.18 -39.35
CA ARG A 681 -14.33 28.49 -38.33
C ARG A 681 -15.50 27.50 -38.25
N LYS A 682 -15.86 26.81 -39.33
CA LYS A 682 -17.02 25.90 -39.35
C LYS A 682 -16.77 24.62 -38.56
N HIS A 683 -15.52 24.37 -38.21
CA HIS A 683 -15.08 23.17 -37.50
C HIS A 683 -14.47 23.51 -36.13
N ARG A 684 -14.70 24.74 -35.65
CA ARG A 684 -14.24 25.22 -34.34
C ARG A 684 -15.41 25.73 -33.51
N ALA A 685 -15.49 25.28 -32.27
CA ALA A 685 -16.44 25.79 -31.27
C ALA A 685 -15.74 26.09 -29.94
N ILE A 686 -16.42 26.81 -29.05
CA ILE A 686 -15.97 27.08 -27.69
C ILE A 686 -17.14 26.93 -26.72
N ALA A 687 -16.91 26.30 -25.58
CA ALA A 687 -17.90 26.15 -24.54
C ALA A 687 -17.26 26.13 -23.14
N GLY A 688 -18.05 26.33 -22.11
CA GLY A 688 -17.55 26.21 -20.74
C GLY A 688 -18.66 26.21 -19.70
N LEU A 689 -18.29 25.92 -18.46
CA LEU A 689 -19.19 25.92 -17.31
C LEU A 689 -18.95 27.13 -16.40
N SER A 690 -19.99 27.67 -15.76
CA SER A 690 -19.89 28.75 -14.77
C SER A 690 -19.06 29.94 -15.28
N TRP A 691 -17.94 30.27 -14.61
CA TRP A 691 -16.99 31.29 -15.07
C TRP A 691 -16.35 30.98 -16.43
N GLY A 692 -15.95 29.73 -16.68
CA GLY A 692 -15.54 29.31 -18.02
C GLY A 692 -16.66 29.37 -19.05
N GLY A 693 -17.92 29.26 -18.62
CA GLY A 693 -19.10 29.51 -19.45
C GLY A 693 -19.24 30.98 -19.82
N HIS A 694 -18.94 31.88 -18.89
CA HIS A 694 -18.82 33.32 -19.16
C HIS A 694 -17.67 33.61 -20.14
N GLN A 695 -16.46 33.10 -19.88
CA GLN A 695 -15.30 33.28 -20.76
C GLN A 695 -15.56 32.73 -22.18
N ALA A 696 -16.10 31.51 -22.29
CA ALA A 696 -16.44 30.90 -23.56
C ALA A 696 -17.50 31.71 -24.33
N PHE A 697 -18.50 32.23 -23.63
CA PHE A 697 -19.56 33.04 -24.22
C PHE A 697 -19.01 34.36 -24.76
N GLU A 698 -18.22 35.09 -23.97
CA GLU A 698 -17.66 36.38 -24.39
C GLU A 698 -16.63 36.23 -25.51
N ILE A 699 -15.68 35.31 -25.39
CA ILE A 699 -14.67 35.04 -26.42
C ILE A 699 -15.36 34.57 -27.71
N GLY A 700 -16.34 33.66 -27.61
CA GLY A 700 -17.08 33.16 -28.76
C GLY A 700 -17.84 34.27 -29.50
N LEU A 701 -18.50 35.18 -28.76
CA LEU A 701 -19.26 36.29 -29.33
C LEU A 701 -18.36 37.39 -29.90
N ALA A 702 -17.21 37.66 -29.28
CA ALA A 702 -16.23 38.61 -29.78
C ALA A 702 -15.58 38.13 -31.09
N HIS A 703 -15.41 36.81 -31.24
CA HIS A 703 -14.68 36.18 -32.35
C HIS A 703 -15.55 35.20 -33.15
N THR A 704 -16.74 35.64 -33.57
CA THR A 704 -17.63 34.82 -34.44
C THR A 704 -16.99 34.47 -35.78
N ASP A 705 -15.95 35.19 -36.21
CA ASP A 705 -15.12 34.85 -37.36
C ASP A 705 -14.25 33.60 -37.14
N LEU A 706 -13.98 33.22 -35.89
CA LEU A 706 -13.22 32.03 -35.51
C LEU A 706 -14.08 30.85 -35.04
N PHE A 707 -15.26 31.11 -34.47
CA PHE A 707 -16.11 30.07 -33.88
C PHE A 707 -17.49 30.00 -34.54
N SER A 708 -17.95 28.78 -34.86
CA SER A 708 -19.31 28.53 -35.34
C SER A 708 -20.24 27.93 -34.29
N GLY A 709 -19.71 27.52 -33.14
CA GLY A 709 -20.48 27.00 -32.02
C GLY A 709 -20.04 27.63 -30.70
N ILE A 710 -21.00 28.06 -29.89
CA ILE A 710 -20.79 28.70 -28.59
C ILE A 710 -21.70 28.03 -27.56
N GLY A 711 -21.14 27.58 -26.45
CA GLY A 711 -21.88 26.93 -25.35
C GLY A 711 -21.61 27.56 -23.98
N ALA A 712 -22.65 27.96 -23.26
CA ALA A 712 -22.55 28.45 -21.89
C ALA A 712 -23.36 27.55 -20.94
N PHE A 713 -22.67 26.70 -20.18
CA PHE A 713 -23.28 25.79 -19.21
C PHE A 713 -23.33 26.45 -17.84
N SER A 714 -24.52 26.80 -17.38
CA SER A 714 -24.68 27.58 -16.15
C SER A 714 -23.81 28.84 -16.16
N GLY A 715 -23.64 29.46 -17.33
CA GLY A 715 -22.66 30.53 -17.53
C GLY A 715 -22.94 31.72 -16.61
N ALA A 716 -21.89 32.28 -15.99
CA ALA A 716 -21.98 33.47 -15.16
C ALA A 716 -22.22 34.74 -16.01
N ILE A 717 -23.37 34.79 -16.69
CA ILE A 717 -23.71 35.82 -17.67
C ILE A 717 -24.49 36.94 -16.97
N PHE A 718 -23.86 38.11 -16.86
CA PHE A 718 -24.44 39.27 -16.17
C PHE A 718 -25.15 40.20 -17.15
N VAL A 719 -26.49 40.21 -17.09
CA VAL A 719 -27.33 41.17 -17.83
C VAL A 719 -28.12 42.02 -16.84
N PHE A 720 -27.93 43.34 -16.91
CA PHE A 720 -28.53 44.32 -16.01
C PHE A 720 -29.78 44.98 -16.61
N PRO A 721 -30.75 45.42 -15.78
CA PRO A 721 -31.94 46.12 -16.26
C PRO A 721 -31.60 47.36 -17.10
N GLY A 722 -32.28 47.50 -18.25
CA GLY A 722 -32.16 48.66 -19.14
C GLY A 722 -31.11 48.53 -20.25
N GLN A 723 -30.36 47.42 -20.32
CA GLN A 723 -29.44 47.15 -21.42
C GLN A 723 -30.19 46.73 -22.70
N ASP A 724 -29.72 47.18 -23.86
CA ASP A 724 -30.25 46.79 -25.18
C ASP A 724 -29.38 45.68 -25.79
N ILE A 725 -30.02 44.57 -26.13
CA ILE A 725 -29.39 43.40 -26.77
C ILE A 725 -28.60 43.77 -28.03
N LYS A 726 -29.02 44.80 -28.78
CA LYS A 726 -28.33 45.27 -29.99
C LYS A 726 -27.00 45.97 -29.72
N THR A 727 -26.73 46.34 -28.46
CA THR A 727 -25.49 47.02 -28.05
C THR A 727 -24.62 46.14 -27.14
N LEU A 728 -25.19 45.10 -26.54
CA LEU A 728 -24.45 44.12 -25.75
C LEU A 728 -23.40 43.40 -26.60
N TYR A 729 -22.28 43.03 -25.97
CA TYR A 729 -21.18 42.29 -26.59
C TYR A 729 -20.72 42.94 -27.91
N ASN A 730 -20.46 44.24 -27.87
CA ASN A 730 -20.04 45.06 -29.02
C ASN A 730 -21.03 45.00 -30.20
N GLY A 731 -22.31 44.78 -29.91
CA GLY A 731 -23.40 44.81 -30.89
C GLY A 731 -23.45 43.59 -31.81
N VAL A 732 -22.87 42.46 -31.40
CA VAL A 732 -22.88 41.20 -32.18
C VAL A 732 -24.30 40.74 -32.56
N PHE A 733 -25.30 41.08 -31.75
CA PHE A 733 -26.71 40.74 -31.96
C PHE A 733 -27.51 41.79 -32.74
N ALA A 734 -26.89 42.89 -33.19
CA ALA A 734 -27.60 43.96 -33.90
C ALA A 734 -28.22 43.49 -35.24
N ASP A 735 -27.59 42.51 -35.91
CA ASP A 735 -28.09 41.83 -37.11
C ASP A 735 -28.31 40.35 -36.82
N ALA A 736 -29.55 40.01 -36.43
CA ALA A 736 -29.93 38.65 -36.09
C ALA A 736 -29.79 37.67 -37.27
N ALA A 737 -30.02 38.11 -38.50
CA ALA A 737 -29.91 37.24 -39.68
C ALA A 737 -28.45 36.86 -39.95
N LYS A 738 -27.54 37.84 -39.82
CA LYS A 738 -26.10 37.59 -39.89
C LYS A 738 -25.64 36.70 -38.73
N PHE A 739 -26.02 37.02 -37.50
CA PHE A 739 -25.63 36.23 -36.33
C PHE A 739 -26.06 34.76 -36.46
N ASN A 740 -27.34 34.51 -36.76
CA ASN A 740 -27.89 33.16 -36.89
C ASN A 740 -27.25 32.33 -38.02
N LYS A 741 -26.70 33.01 -39.03
CA LYS A 741 -25.97 32.36 -40.12
C LYS A 741 -24.53 32.05 -39.72
N ASP A 742 -23.88 32.98 -39.04
CA ASP A 742 -22.49 32.85 -38.67
C ASP A 742 -22.35 31.87 -37.49
N VAL A 743 -23.20 31.97 -36.47
CA VAL A 743 -23.22 31.11 -35.29
C VAL A 743 -24.46 30.18 -35.34
N PRO A 744 -24.39 29.05 -36.08
CA PRO A 744 -25.50 28.10 -36.16
C PRO A 744 -25.81 27.40 -34.83
N VAL A 745 -24.86 27.38 -33.88
CA VAL A 745 -25.04 26.77 -32.56
C VAL A 745 -24.71 27.80 -31.49
N LEU A 746 -25.74 28.37 -30.87
CA LEU A 746 -25.64 29.06 -29.58
C LEU A 746 -26.40 28.20 -28.57
N PHE A 747 -25.73 27.71 -27.52
CA PHE A 747 -26.31 26.83 -26.52
C PHE A 747 -26.18 27.42 -25.13
N MET A 748 -27.26 27.41 -24.36
CA MET A 748 -27.26 27.84 -22.96
C MET A 748 -27.97 26.81 -22.10
N SER A 749 -27.43 26.53 -20.91
CA SER A 749 -28.07 25.62 -19.95
C SER A 749 -27.93 26.07 -18.50
N ASN A 750 -28.75 25.50 -17.62
CA ASN A 750 -28.60 25.57 -16.16
C ASN A 750 -29.39 24.41 -15.49
N GLY A 751 -29.09 24.13 -14.24
CA GLY A 751 -29.89 23.26 -13.38
C GLY A 751 -31.16 23.94 -12.88
N THR A 752 -32.18 23.16 -12.54
CA THR A 752 -33.44 23.70 -11.98
C THR A 752 -33.26 24.35 -10.61
N GLU A 753 -32.26 23.92 -9.84
CA GLU A 753 -32.05 24.34 -8.44
C GLU A 753 -30.99 25.44 -8.29
N GLU A 754 -30.41 25.94 -9.39
CA GLU A 754 -29.29 26.90 -9.33
C GLU A 754 -29.66 28.28 -8.81
N GLY A 755 -30.91 28.71 -8.98
CA GLY A 755 -31.34 30.07 -8.65
C GLY A 755 -30.63 31.20 -9.42
N LEU A 756 -29.69 30.87 -10.32
CA LEU A 756 -28.91 31.81 -11.12
C LEU A 756 -29.67 32.21 -12.39
N GLY A 757 -29.69 33.52 -12.66
CA GLY A 757 -30.48 34.14 -13.73
C GLY A 757 -30.09 33.72 -15.14
N GLY A 758 -31.06 33.81 -16.06
CA GLY A 758 -30.91 33.52 -17.49
C GLY A 758 -32.13 33.94 -18.30
N ALA A 759 -33.31 33.94 -17.65
CA ALA A 759 -34.58 34.34 -18.25
C ALA A 759 -34.59 35.75 -18.87
N ALA A 760 -33.79 36.69 -18.34
CA ALA A 760 -33.68 38.03 -18.90
C ALA A 760 -32.98 38.02 -20.27
N LEU A 761 -31.85 37.32 -20.37
CA LEU A 761 -31.13 37.16 -21.63
C LEU A 761 -31.94 36.31 -22.62
N ASP A 762 -32.54 35.21 -22.16
CA ASP A 762 -33.43 34.37 -22.96
C ASP A 762 -34.49 35.24 -23.67
N LYS A 763 -35.21 36.06 -22.89
CA LYS A 763 -36.22 36.98 -23.42
C LYS A 763 -35.64 38.03 -24.38
N MET A 764 -34.43 38.53 -24.13
CA MET A 764 -33.77 39.50 -25.00
C MET A 764 -33.38 38.87 -26.34
N LEU A 765 -32.85 37.64 -26.34
CA LEU A 765 -32.50 36.89 -27.54
C LEU A 765 -33.76 36.53 -28.36
N ASP A 766 -34.82 36.05 -27.69
CA ASP A 766 -36.11 35.77 -28.31
C ASP A 766 -36.68 37.00 -29.02
N ASN A 767 -36.72 38.15 -28.32
CA ASN A 767 -37.23 39.41 -28.88
C ASN A 767 -36.38 39.93 -30.05
N ALA A 768 -35.08 39.64 -30.05
CA ALA A 768 -34.17 40.00 -31.13
C ALA A 768 -34.22 39.02 -32.32
N GLY A 769 -34.90 37.88 -32.17
CA GLY A 769 -34.93 36.81 -33.19
C GLY A 769 -33.60 36.07 -33.32
N ILE A 770 -32.80 36.02 -32.24
CA ILE A 770 -31.57 35.23 -32.18
C ILE A 770 -31.94 33.78 -31.90
N LYS A 771 -31.40 32.86 -32.70
CA LYS A 771 -31.61 31.41 -32.56
C LYS A 771 -30.59 30.86 -31.56
N TYR A 772 -31.08 30.11 -30.60
CA TYR A 772 -30.27 29.41 -29.62
C TYR A 772 -31.01 28.17 -29.12
N THR A 773 -30.27 27.24 -28.52
CA THR A 773 -30.80 26.05 -27.85
C THR A 773 -30.72 26.26 -26.35
N ARG A 774 -31.84 26.03 -25.66
CA ARG A 774 -31.94 26.11 -24.20
C ARG A 774 -32.15 24.72 -23.60
N TYR A 775 -31.31 24.33 -22.64
CA TYR A 775 -31.47 23.09 -21.89
C TYR A 775 -31.53 23.35 -20.39
N ILE A 776 -32.45 22.69 -19.68
CA ILE A 776 -32.59 22.79 -18.24
C ILE A 776 -32.38 21.40 -17.64
N SER A 777 -31.34 21.22 -16.81
CA SER A 777 -31.05 19.94 -16.15
C SER A 777 -31.96 19.76 -14.93
N PRO A 778 -32.86 18.75 -14.93
CA PRO A 778 -33.83 18.58 -13.85
C PRO A 778 -33.19 18.10 -12.54
N GLY A 779 -33.52 18.75 -11.44
CA GLY A 779 -33.15 18.33 -10.08
C GLY A 779 -31.68 18.52 -9.72
N THR A 780 -30.95 19.35 -10.47
CA THR A 780 -29.53 19.59 -10.23
C THR A 780 -29.26 21.06 -9.92
N ALA A 781 -28.25 21.30 -9.08
CA ALA A 781 -27.78 22.64 -8.71
C ALA A 781 -26.56 23.05 -9.55
N HIS A 782 -25.77 24.01 -9.06
CA HIS A 782 -24.62 24.59 -9.77
C HIS A 782 -23.39 23.68 -9.63
N GLU A 783 -23.50 22.47 -10.18
CA GLU A 783 -22.64 21.33 -9.88
C GLU A 783 -22.35 20.51 -11.15
N TRP A 784 -21.34 19.64 -11.07
CA TRP A 784 -20.82 18.86 -12.20
C TRP A 784 -21.86 17.99 -12.90
N LEU A 785 -22.89 17.50 -12.22
CA LEU A 785 -23.95 16.72 -12.91
C LEU A 785 -24.72 17.57 -13.92
N THR A 786 -25.02 18.84 -13.60
CA THR A 786 -25.63 19.79 -14.55
C THR A 786 -24.75 19.92 -15.80
N TRP A 787 -23.44 20.04 -15.61
CA TRP A 787 -22.50 20.26 -16.70
C TRP A 787 -22.24 19.01 -17.53
N ARG A 788 -22.23 17.81 -16.93
CA ARG A 788 -22.21 16.53 -17.64
C ARG A 788 -23.41 16.40 -18.59
N ARG A 789 -24.62 16.66 -18.09
CA ARG A 789 -25.85 16.62 -18.89
C ARG A 789 -25.85 17.70 -19.98
N SER A 790 -25.40 18.91 -19.65
CA SER A 790 -25.27 20.01 -20.61
C SER A 790 -24.31 19.68 -21.76
N LEU A 791 -23.16 19.08 -21.46
CA LEU A 791 -22.22 18.61 -22.47
C LEU A 791 -22.87 17.57 -23.38
N ASN A 792 -23.58 16.60 -22.81
CA ASN A 792 -24.26 15.54 -23.55
C ASN A 792 -25.34 16.08 -24.51
N GLU A 793 -26.00 17.19 -24.18
CA GLU A 793 -26.98 17.88 -25.04
C GLU A 793 -26.34 18.84 -26.05
N PHE A 794 -25.14 19.35 -25.76
CA PHE A 794 -24.43 20.30 -26.62
C PHE A 794 -23.70 19.62 -27.79
N ILE A 795 -22.95 18.55 -27.51
CA ILE A 795 -22.10 17.89 -28.52
C ILE A 795 -22.86 17.34 -29.74
N PRO A 796 -24.15 16.91 -29.65
CA PRO A 796 -24.92 16.52 -30.83
C PRO A 796 -25.28 17.69 -31.75
N LEU A 797 -25.12 18.95 -31.32
CA LEU A 797 -25.44 20.11 -32.15
C LEU A 797 -24.25 20.54 -33.02
N LEU A 798 -23.04 20.15 -32.64
CA LEU A 798 -21.82 20.64 -33.26
C LEU A 798 -21.53 20.00 -34.62
N PHE A 799 -21.06 20.84 -35.55
CA PHE A 799 -20.44 20.46 -36.83
C PHE A 799 -21.34 19.61 -37.74
N LYS A 800 -22.64 19.94 -37.76
CA LYS A 800 -23.67 19.30 -38.60
C LYS A 800 -24.08 20.14 -39.81
#